data_AF-A0A0D1ZAF3-F1
#
_entry.id   AF-A0A0D1ZAF3-F1
#
_cell.length_a   1.000
_cell.length_b   1.000
_cell.length_c   1.000
_cell.angle_alpha   90.00
_cell.angle_beta   90.00
_cell.angle_gamma   90.00
#
_symmetry.space_group_name_H-M   'P 1'
#
loop_
_entity.id
_entity.type
_entity.pdbx_description
1 polymer ?
#
loop_
_entity_poly.entity_id
_entity_poly.type
_entity_poly.pdbx_seq_one_letter_code
_entity_poly.pdbx_strand_id
1 'polypeptide(L)'
;MFGGGSLWSGAGSSTESLAEKERNPPARPIPLEFPCYTPPICGSPLSENHIKTLCKHLATIKRPFDIQDSDLAQLNVHVEEEVGLEQFVPEDLFRSRPFLYDSDLDPMLSELDTANEDAYREILRLPPLEGKTKPRLAYSRNFFIHLEDMSRYWDDSKDQYYEVEAKDAENQDSSSAEEIRVKVEQQITTTTSGGIVNALETAEAGSTPQQPGMSTVEPSLHLSPPPEVMDIPTRPKLKHVYKGQRLGNGEQMSSGTRVSMVRSLLKMIVHKFNCRDFEISGKERLRIWTTNVPSVFYNFCVAKVPSEMKLARARIVEGPILAVHARSEVRFKSREGLLNPASDFLGEKYDFFRELGCMLSLAKQRGREGKEVPKGARPDQWWACKPRWGGGETRWGQLANEVFEEDDPSWSPEEARLQKEKREAAAEQERQMEAATAADLKNLKPEDIMSQALLANERPKKKKRSDPNGGKSADNVEYKDGRRLMYTQPLRRKWFQEWTKIRPNASTWDEKVIYRRIGKPNQQHGSDGWDNIYMLSSVNHHVCLLELLIHQDYVEWLETGKAMDKGDPPVMETTEQPQRHMLYMKRSRWYDVFDVDQRKELFTGIWRVMSWVIREEVPKEELEKVEGLKHQRMAEGADHAMEI
;
A
#
# COMPACT_ATOMS: atom_id res chain seq x y z
N MET A 1 8.48 1.98 -20.29
CA MET A 1 8.08 1.19 -21.47
C MET A 1 6.86 0.37 -21.10
N PHE A 2 6.06 -0.04 -22.10
CA PHE A 2 4.82 -0.82 -22.05
C PHE A 2 4.44 -1.49 -20.71
N GLY A 3 3.40 -0.95 -20.05
CA GLY A 3 2.54 -1.72 -19.17
C GLY A 3 1.36 -2.27 -19.97
N GLY A 4 1.19 -3.59 -19.99
CA GLY A 4 0.15 -4.25 -20.79
C GLY A 4 -1.24 -4.18 -20.14
N GLY A 5 -1.93 -3.06 -20.30
CA GLY A 5 -3.37 -2.98 -20.01
C GLY A 5 -4.16 -3.80 -21.05
N SER A 6 -4.86 -4.85 -20.61
CA SER A 6 -5.62 -5.75 -21.50
C SER A 6 -6.89 -5.05 -22.00
N LEU A 7 -6.80 -4.38 -23.14
CA LEU A 7 -7.86 -3.51 -23.66
C LEU A 7 -8.92 -4.30 -24.48
N TRP A 8 -9.77 -5.06 -23.80
CA TRP A 8 -10.92 -5.72 -24.44
C TRP A 8 -12.04 -4.70 -24.76
N SER A 9 -11.88 -4.00 -25.87
CA SER A 9 -12.83 -2.98 -26.37
C SER A 9 -12.88 -3.03 -27.90
N GLY A 10 -13.64 -3.97 -28.49
CA GLY A 10 -13.66 -4.09 -29.95
C GLY A 10 -14.44 -5.24 -30.61
N ALA A 11 -15.56 -5.72 -30.04
CA ALA A 11 -16.49 -6.56 -30.78
C ALA A 11 -17.93 -6.36 -30.28
N GLY A 12 -18.89 -6.25 -31.21
CA GLY A 12 -20.31 -6.21 -30.89
C GLY A 12 -20.83 -7.61 -30.61
N SER A 13 -20.85 -8.01 -29.34
CA SER A 13 -21.63 -9.14 -28.85
C SER A 13 -22.72 -8.63 -27.92
N SER A 14 -23.89 -9.26 -27.94
CA SER A 14 -24.89 -9.07 -26.89
C SER A 14 -24.31 -9.49 -25.55
N THR A 15 -24.08 -8.53 -24.66
CA THR A 15 -23.73 -8.81 -23.26
C THR A 15 -24.96 -9.42 -22.59
N GLU A 16 -25.05 -10.76 -22.61
CA GLU A 16 -26.01 -11.51 -21.79
C GLU A 16 -25.95 -10.99 -20.36
N SER A 17 -27.09 -10.60 -19.81
CA SER A 17 -27.14 -10.05 -18.45
C SER A 17 -26.68 -11.12 -17.46
N LEU A 18 -25.58 -10.89 -16.75
CA LEU A 18 -25.06 -11.84 -15.75
C LEU A 18 -26.09 -12.13 -14.64
N ALA A 19 -27.07 -11.23 -14.44
CA ALA A 19 -28.21 -11.44 -13.56
C ALA A 19 -29.15 -12.57 -13.99
N GLU A 20 -29.31 -12.82 -15.30
CA GLU A 20 -30.23 -13.85 -15.81
C GLU A 20 -29.53 -15.21 -16.00
N LYS A 21 -28.20 -15.22 -16.07
CA LYS A 21 -27.40 -16.41 -16.35
C LYS A 21 -27.27 -17.31 -15.13
N GLU A 22 -27.77 -18.53 -15.25
CA GLU A 22 -27.59 -19.57 -14.23
C GLU A 22 -26.12 -19.95 -14.08
N ARG A 23 -25.62 -19.93 -12.85
CA ARG A 23 -24.25 -20.30 -12.50
C ARG A 23 -24.18 -20.90 -11.10
N ASN A 24 -23.02 -21.46 -10.75
CA ASN A 24 -22.76 -21.90 -9.38
C ASN A 24 -22.77 -20.65 -8.45
N PRO A 25 -23.26 -20.76 -7.20
CA PRO A 25 -23.31 -19.62 -6.28
C PRO A 25 -21.92 -19.06 -5.97
N PRO A 26 -21.78 -17.72 -5.82
CA PRO A 26 -20.54 -17.11 -5.35
C PRO A 26 -20.20 -17.55 -3.91
N ALA A 27 -18.98 -17.26 -3.45
CA ALA A 27 -18.59 -17.51 -2.07
C ALA A 27 -19.57 -16.85 -1.08
N ARG A 28 -19.84 -17.50 0.06
CA ARG A 28 -20.81 -17.00 1.04
C ARG A 28 -20.50 -15.55 1.44
N PRO A 29 -21.52 -14.69 1.60
CA PRO A 29 -21.31 -13.31 2.00
C PRO A 29 -20.70 -13.24 3.40
N ILE A 30 -19.99 -12.14 3.66
CA ILE A 30 -19.31 -11.89 4.93
C ILE A 30 -20.12 -10.78 5.62
N PRO A 31 -20.63 -11.01 6.85
CA PRO A 31 -21.27 -9.96 7.63
C PRO A 31 -20.38 -8.73 7.74
N LEU A 32 -20.98 -7.54 7.58
CA LEU A 32 -20.24 -6.30 7.71
C LEU A 32 -19.70 -6.14 9.14
N GLU A 33 -18.44 -5.73 9.21
CA GLU A 33 -17.71 -5.55 10.45
C GLU A 33 -16.80 -4.33 10.30
N PHE A 34 -16.76 -3.51 11.36
CA PHE A 34 -15.93 -2.32 11.45
C PHE A 34 -15.05 -2.40 12.71
N PRO A 35 -13.79 -1.92 12.65
CA PRO A 35 -12.93 -1.81 13.82
C PRO A 35 -13.45 -0.68 14.74
N CYS A 36 -13.61 -1.01 16.02
CA CYS A 36 -14.12 -0.16 17.08
C CYS A 36 -13.23 -0.37 18.32
N TYR A 37 -12.15 0.40 18.41
CA TYR A 37 -11.14 0.25 19.47
C TYR A 37 -10.59 1.60 19.90
N THR A 38 -10.74 1.88 21.19
CA THR A 38 -10.12 3.00 21.90
C THR A 38 -8.99 2.46 22.79
N PRO A 39 -7.74 2.94 22.64
CA PRO A 39 -6.64 2.54 23.52
C PRO A 39 -6.80 3.13 24.93
N PRO A 40 -6.32 2.45 25.98
CA PRO A 40 -6.12 3.11 27.27
C PRO A 40 -5.00 4.16 27.16
N ILE A 41 -5.07 5.19 28.00
CA ILE A 41 -4.12 6.31 28.01
C ILE A 41 -3.13 6.12 29.17
N CYS A 42 -1.83 6.31 28.92
CA CYS A 42 -0.82 6.29 29.99
C CYS A 42 -0.79 7.63 30.77
N GLY A 43 -0.99 8.76 30.10
CA GLY A 43 -1.06 10.09 30.73
C GLY A 43 0.26 10.57 31.34
N SER A 44 1.36 9.87 31.08
CA SER A 44 2.71 10.29 31.48
C SER A 44 3.37 11.09 30.35
N PRO A 45 4.16 12.14 30.67
CA PRO A 45 4.76 13.00 29.66
C PRO A 45 5.78 12.25 28.78
N LEU A 46 5.98 12.77 27.56
CA LEU A 46 6.95 12.23 26.62
C LEU A 46 8.38 12.36 27.18
N SER A 47 9.03 11.22 27.41
CA SER A 47 10.39 11.18 27.95
C SER A 47 11.29 10.22 27.19
N GLU A 48 12.61 10.34 27.42
CA GLU A 48 13.62 9.46 26.84
C GLU A 48 13.51 8.01 27.36
N ASN A 49 12.88 7.79 28.53
CA ASN A 49 12.56 6.44 29.01
C ASN A 49 11.27 5.92 28.36
N HIS A 50 10.28 6.79 28.14
CA HIS A 50 9.02 6.45 27.48
C HIS A 50 9.26 5.92 26.06
N ILE A 51 10.08 6.62 25.25
CA ILE A 51 10.42 6.19 23.88
C ILE A 51 11.23 4.88 23.86
N LYS A 52 12.12 4.65 24.85
CA LYS A 52 12.87 3.39 24.98
C LYS A 52 11.95 2.22 25.29
N THR A 53 10.98 2.39 26.18
CA THR A 53 9.95 1.38 26.49
C THR A 53 9.11 1.07 25.25
N LEU A 54 8.57 2.09 24.58
CA LEU A 54 7.81 1.94 23.34
C LEU A 54 8.62 1.20 22.26
N CYS A 55 9.86 1.64 21.96
CA CYS A 55 10.70 0.97 20.97
C CYS A 55 11.08 -0.48 21.35
N LYS A 56 11.21 -0.78 22.64
CA LYS A 56 11.41 -2.15 23.15
C LYS A 56 10.17 -3.02 22.92
N HIS A 57 8.97 -2.51 23.20
CA HIS A 57 7.72 -3.22 22.98
C HIS A 57 7.49 -3.46 21.49
N LEU A 58 7.65 -2.42 20.66
CA LEU A 58 7.55 -2.51 19.20
C LEU A 58 8.51 -3.55 18.59
N ALA A 59 9.68 -3.76 19.19
CA ALA A 59 10.65 -4.78 18.76
C ALA A 59 10.27 -6.23 19.17
N THR A 60 9.23 -6.42 20.00
CA THR A 60 8.70 -7.76 20.36
C THR A 60 7.55 -8.23 19.46
N ILE A 61 6.86 -7.31 18.77
CA ILE A 61 5.77 -7.61 17.84
C ILE A 61 6.30 -8.42 16.64
N LYS A 62 5.77 -9.62 16.42
CA LYS A 62 6.10 -10.49 15.27
C LYS A 62 4.89 -10.76 14.38
N ARG A 63 3.68 -10.66 14.93
CA ARG A 63 2.38 -10.96 14.32
C ARG A 63 1.39 -9.85 14.68
N PRO A 64 0.31 -9.63 13.90
CA PRO A 64 -0.67 -8.57 14.17
C PRO A 64 -1.22 -8.58 15.61
N PHE A 65 -1.62 -9.75 16.07
CA PHE A 65 -2.21 -10.00 17.38
C PHE A 65 -1.19 -10.06 18.54
N ASP A 66 0.09 -9.78 18.31
CA ASP A 66 1.06 -9.59 19.40
C ASP A 66 0.92 -8.21 20.07
N ILE A 67 0.24 -7.23 19.44
CA ILE A 67 0.04 -5.88 20.01
C ILE A 67 -0.88 -5.91 21.24
N GLN A 68 -0.39 -5.34 22.34
CA GLN A 68 -1.12 -5.23 23.60
C GLN A 68 -1.55 -3.79 23.90
N ASP A 69 -2.53 -3.64 24.79
CA ASP A 69 -3.04 -2.33 25.21
C ASP A 69 -1.95 -1.49 25.90
N SER A 70 -1.00 -2.16 26.56
CA SER A 70 0.21 -1.54 27.13
C SER A 70 1.06 -0.80 26.11
N ASP A 71 1.03 -1.24 24.85
CA ASP A 71 1.92 -0.71 23.80
C ASP A 71 1.30 0.53 23.16
N LEU A 72 -0.03 0.52 23.04
CA LEU A 72 -0.83 1.64 22.55
C LEU A 72 -1.01 2.72 23.62
N ALA A 73 -1.00 2.35 24.91
CA ALA A 73 -0.97 3.31 26.01
C ALA A 73 0.27 4.21 26.00
N GLN A 74 1.42 3.72 25.52
CA GLN A 74 2.64 4.52 25.35
C GLN A 74 2.55 5.55 24.20
N LEU A 75 1.45 5.56 23.43
CA LEU A 75 1.18 6.55 22.38
C LEU A 75 0.30 7.70 22.86
N ASN A 76 -0.26 7.64 24.09
CA ASN A 76 -1.02 8.73 24.71
C ASN A 76 -2.15 9.27 23.80
N VAL A 77 -2.97 8.39 23.24
CA VAL A 77 -4.02 8.77 22.28
C VAL A 77 -5.39 8.87 22.96
N HIS A 78 -6.01 10.04 22.88
CA HIS A 78 -7.43 10.22 23.09
C HIS A 78 -8.17 10.02 21.77
N VAL A 79 -9.24 9.22 21.76
CA VAL A 79 -10.03 8.90 20.57
C VAL A 79 -11.48 9.32 20.80
N GLU A 80 -12.01 10.11 19.87
CA GLU A 80 -13.41 10.53 19.78
C GLU A 80 -14.04 9.78 18.59
N GLU A 81 -15.05 8.93 18.83
CA GLU A 81 -15.72 8.13 17.79
C GLU A 81 -17.11 8.69 17.45
N GLU A 82 -17.67 8.32 16.29
CA GLU A 82 -18.98 8.77 15.77
C GLU A 82 -19.14 10.31 15.61
N VAL A 83 -18.03 11.03 15.42
CA VAL A 83 -18.03 12.51 15.32
C VAL A 83 -18.73 13.00 14.04
N GLY A 84 -19.57 14.03 14.16
CA GLY A 84 -20.23 14.69 13.03
C GLY A 84 -19.25 15.44 12.12
N LEU A 85 -19.46 15.38 10.80
CA LEU A 85 -18.56 15.96 9.79
C LEU A 85 -18.42 17.48 9.93
N GLU A 86 -19.38 18.13 10.58
CA GLU A 86 -19.37 19.55 10.92
C GLU A 86 -18.36 19.95 12.01
N GLN A 87 -17.68 18.99 12.64
CA GLN A 87 -16.71 19.22 13.74
C GLN A 87 -15.25 18.91 13.36
N PHE A 88 -15.00 18.58 12.09
CA PHE A 88 -13.66 18.33 11.52
C PHE A 88 -12.96 19.61 10.99
N VAL A 89 -13.61 20.77 11.14
CA VAL A 89 -13.05 22.10 10.84
C VAL A 89 -13.60 23.10 11.87
N PRO A 90 -12.90 24.20 12.19
CA PRO A 90 -13.35 25.17 13.19
C PRO A 90 -14.74 25.75 12.93
N GLU A 91 -15.44 26.04 14.03
CA GLU A 91 -16.87 26.37 14.02
C GLU A 91 -17.17 27.69 13.29
N ASP A 92 -16.38 28.73 13.55
CA ASP A 92 -16.69 30.12 13.19
C ASP A 92 -16.67 30.41 11.69
N LEU A 93 -15.86 29.66 10.94
CA LEU A 93 -15.54 29.99 9.54
C LEU A 93 -16.30 29.14 8.50
N PHE A 94 -16.74 27.93 8.88
CA PHE A 94 -17.27 26.96 7.91
C PHE A 94 -18.51 26.18 8.37
N ARG A 95 -19.16 26.54 9.50
CA ARG A 95 -20.39 25.87 9.96
C ARG A 95 -21.53 25.86 8.92
N SER A 96 -21.67 26.94 8.14
CA SER A 96 -22.71 27.12 7.13
C SER A 96 -22.16 27.46 5.74
N ARG A 97 -22.94 27.12 4.70
CA ARG A 97 -22.66 27.45 3.30
C ARG A 97 -22.77 28.97 3.04
N PRO A 98 -22.05 29.52 2.04
CA PRO A 98 -21.26 28.82 1.03
C PRO A 98 -19.89 28.32 1.53
N PHE A 99 -19.50 27.16 1.03
CA PHE A 99 -18.11 26.70 1.06
C PHE A 99 -17.29 27.32 -0.09
N LEU A 100 -16.00 27.04 -0.15
CA LEU A 100 -15.20 27.42 -1.31
C LEU A 100 -15.67 26.59 -2.52
N TYR A 101 -15.86 27.24 -3.67
CA TYR A 101 -16.40 26.64 -4.89
C TYR A 101 -17.81 26.00 -4.71
N ASP A 102 -18.68 26.54 -3.84
CA ASP A 102 -20.04 26.01 -3.56
C ASP A 102 -20.87 25.77 -4.85
N SER A 103 -20.70 26.64 -5.85
CA SER A 103 -21.37 26.55 -7.17
C SER A 103 -20.93 25.36 -8.02
N ASP A 104 -19.77 24.76 -7.75
CA ASP A 104 -19.29 23.53 -8.36
C ASP A 104 -19.67 22.28 -7.55
N LEU A 105 -19.98 22.44 -6.25
CA LEU A 105 -20.42 21.36 -5.38
C LEU A 105 -21.84 20.88 -5.76
N ASP A 106 -22.78 21.80 -6.00
CA ASP A 106 -24.19 21.44 -6.26
C ASP A 106 -24.40 20.57 -7.52
N PRO A 107 -23.75 20.83 -8.67
CA PRO A 107 -23.78 19.91 -9.81
C PRO A 107 -23.22 18.52 -9.48
N MET A 108 -22.20 18.42 -8.61
CA MET A 108 -21.63 17.13 -8.21
C MET A 108 -22.53 16.38 -7.23
N LEU A 109 -23.17 17.08 -6.28
CA LEU A 109 -24.17 16.48 -5.39
C LEU A 109 -25.42 16.02 -6.16
N SER A 110 -25.85 16.77 -7.18
CA SER A 110 -26.94 16.36 -8.07
C SER A 110 -26.61 15.12 -8.90
N GLU A 111 -25.36 14.96 -9.35
CA GLU A 111 -24.93 13.70 -9.97
C GLU A 111 -24.87 12.54 -8.96
N LEU A 112 -24.38 12.79 -7.74
CA LEU A 112 -24.34 11.80 -6.65
C LEU A 112 -25.73 11.45 -6.08
N ASP A 113 -26.77 12.18 -6.44
CA ASP A 113 -28.18 11.84 -6.17
C ASP A 113 -28.68 10.67 -7.04
N THR A 114 -28.01 10.40 -8.17
CA THR A 114 -28.42 9.35 -9.11
C THR A 114 -28.42 7.97 -8.45
N ALA A 115 -29.59 7.31 -8.42
CA ALA A 115 -29.71 5.96 -7.88
C ALA A 115 -28.77 4.98 -8.61
N ASN A 116 -28.17 4.06 -7.84
CA ASN A 116 -27.10 3.15 -8.31
C ASN A 116 -27.46 2.46 -9.63
N GLU A 117 -28.66 1.92 -9.72
CA GLU A 117 -29.19 1.26 -10.92
C GLU A 117 -29.20 2.14 -12.17
N ASP A 118 -29.62 3.39 -12.04
CA ASP A 118 -29.71 4.31 -13.18
C ASP A 118 -28.30 4.68 -13.68
N ALA A 119 -27.37 4.86 -12.74
CA ALA A 119 -25.96 5.14 -13.03
C ALA A 119 -25.21 3.93 -13.62
N TYR A 120 -25.40 2.74 -13.06
CA TYR A 120 -24.79 1.50 -13.56
C TYR A 120 -25.28 1.19 -14.97
N ARG A 121 -26.59 1.34 -15.23
CA ARG A 121 -27.18 1.07 -16.54
C ARG A 121 -26.71 2.10 -17.59
N GLU A 122 -26.48 3.36 -17.21
CA GLU A 122 -25.76 4.34 -18.06
C GLU A 122 -24.30 3.92 -18.36
N ILE A 123 -23.56 3.47 -17.35
CA ILE A 123 -22.15 3.09 -17.51
C ILE A 123 -21.96 1.85 -18.38
N LEU A 124 -22.78 0.83 -18.14
CA LEU A 124 -22.85 -0.41 -18.91
C LEU A 124 -23.55 -0.22 -20.28
N ARG A 125 -24.04 0.99 -20.59
CA ARG A 125 -24.72 1.38 -21.84
C ARG A 125 -26.01 0.58 -22.12
N LEU A 126 -26.67 0.12 -21.06
CA LEU A 126 -27.98 -0.49 -21.10
C LEU A 126 -29.06 0.59 -21.36
N PRO A 127 -30.23 0.24 -21.93
CA PRO A 127 -31.35 1.19 -22.05
C PRO A 127 -31.78 1.69 -20.66
N PRO A 128 -32.40 2.87 -20.50
CA PRO A 128 -32.97 3.33 -19.22
C PRO A 128 -34.01 2.36 -18.61
N LEU A 129 -34.45 2.63 -17.38
CA LEU A 129 -35.64 1.96 -16.81
C LEU A 129 -36.91 2.60 -17.39
N GLU A 130 -38.02 1.86 -17.38
CA GLU A 130 -39.30 2.38 -17.87
C GLU A 130 -39.70 3.67 -17.13
N GLY A 131 -40.10 4.69 -17.88
CA GLY A 131 -40.42 6.03 -17.35
C GLY A 131 -39.22 6.89 -16.93
N LYS A 132 -38.00 6.35 -16.82
CA LYS A 132 -36.81 7.12 -16.41
C LYS A 132 -36.00 7.66 -17.60
N THR A 133 -35.47 8.87 -17.44
CA THR A 133 -34.50 9.46 -18.36
C THR A 133 -33.09 8.94 -18.09
N LYS A 134 -32.24 8.99 -19.12
CA LYS A 134 -30.82 8.65 -19.05
C LYS A 134 -30.08 9.70 -18.18
N PRO A 135 -29.42 9.32 -17.05
CA PRO A 135 -28.74 10.29 -16.20
C PRO A 135 -27.48 10.86 -16.87
N ARG A 136 -27.16 12.12 -16.56
CA ARG A 136 -25.99 12.84 -17.11
C ARG A 136 -24.83 12.81 -16.11
N LEU A 137 -23.98 11.80 -16.21
CA LEU A 137 -22.79 11.66 -15.37
C LEU A 137 -21.57 12.33 -16.05
N ALA A 138 -21.28 13.58 -15.73
CA ALA A 138 -20.13 14.33 -16.24
C ALA A 138 -18.93 14.31 -15.27
N TYR A 139 -19.17 14.45 -13.97
CA TYR A 139 -18.13 14.39 -12.93
C TYR A 139 -18.01 12.98 -12.32
N SER A 140 -19.15 12.38 -11.99
CA SER A 140 -19.29 11.15 -11.20
C SER A 140 -19.08 9.86 -11.98
N ARG A 141 -18.94 9.91 -13.31
CA ARG A 141 -18.87 8.70 -14.16
C ARG A 141 -17.80 7.70 -13.69
N ASN A 142 -16.63 8.21 -13.29
CA ASN A 142 -15.55 7.35 -12.77
C ASN A 142 -15.84 6.80 -11.37
N PHE A 143 -16.60 7.52 -10.52
CA PHE A 143 -17.03 7.00 -9.22
C PHE A 143 -17.98 5.82 -9.40
N PHE A 144 -19.06 6.02 -10.16
CA PHE A 144 -20.04 4.96 -10.40
C PHE A 144 -19.47 3.75 -11.18
N ILE A 145 -18.41 3.91 -11.99
CA ILE A 145 -17.70 2.78 -12.61
C ILE A 145 -17.07 1.86 -11.56
N HIS A 146 -16.38 2.42 -10.55
CA HIS A 146 -15.76 1.60 -9.51
C HIS A 146 -16.77 1.15 -8.45
N LEU A 147 -17.89 1.87 -8.30
CA LEU A 147 -19.02 1.45 -7.46
C LEU A 147 -19.73 0.22 -8.08
N GLU A 148 -19.87 0.16 -9.40
CA GLU A 148 -20.40 -1.00 -10.13
C GLU A 148 -19.45 -2.21 -10.06
N ASP A 149 -18.13 -2.00 -10.19
CA ASP A 149 -17.16 -3.09 -9.97
C ASP A 149 -17.17 -3.59 -8.51
N MET A 150 -17.35 -2.67 -7.55
CA MET A 150 -17.45 -2.99 -6.12
C MET A 150 -18.74 -3.73 -5.76
N SER A 151 -19.89 -3.41 -6.38
CA SER A 151 -21.18 -4.03 -6.05
C SER A 151 -21.20 -5.54 -6.31
N ARG A 152 -20.41 -6.01 -7.27
CA ARG A 152 -20.22 -7.44 -7.61
C ARG A 152 -19.64 -8.30 -6.47
N TYR A 153 -19.25 -7.71 -5.35
CA TYR A 153 -18.71 -8.43 -4.19
C TYR A 153 -19.63 -8.40 -2.95
N TRP A 154 -20.80 -7.76 -3.06
CA TRP A 154 -21.80 -7.62 -2.00
C TRP A 154 -23.15 -8.18 -2.46
N ASP A 155 -24.03 -8.52 -1.52
CA ASP A 155 -25.37 -9.03 -1.85
C ASP A 155 -26.27 -7.91 -2.38
N ASP A 156 -27.00 -8.17 -3.47
CA ASP A 156 -28.10 -7.31 -3.96
C ASP A 156 -29.45 -7.97 -3.64
N SER A 157 -30.48 -7.15 -3.47
CA SER A 157 -31.91 -7.50 -3.46
C SER A 157 -32.38 -8.41 -4.61
N LYS A 158 -31.60 -8.49 -5.70
CA LYS A 158 -31.86 -9.29 -6.90
C LYS A 158 -31.16 -10.66 -6.91
N ASP A 159 -30.31 -10.93 -5.92
CA ASP A 159 -29.54 -12.17 -5.85
C ASP A 159 -30.44 -13.36 -5.49
N GLN A 160 -30.64 -14.27 -6.45
CA GLN A 160 -31.50 -15.44 -6.33
C GLN A 160 -30.66 -16.69 -6.13
N TYR A 161 -30.84 -17.35 -4.98
CA TYR A 161 -30.24 -18.64 -4.65
C TYR A 161 -31.34 -19.70 -4.57
N TYR A 162 -31.22 -20.78 -5.34
CA TYR A 162 -32.21 -21.87 -5.37
C TYR A 162 -31.55 -23.23 -5.65
N GLU A 163 -32.32 -24.30 -5.49
CA GLU A 163 -31.89 -25.66 -5.76
C GLU A 163 -32.58 -26.21 -7.01
N VAL A 164 -31.80 -26.89 -7.86
CA VAL A 164 -32.28 -27.55 -9.08
C VAL A 164 -31.88 -29.02 -9.02
N GLU A 165 -32.77 -29.92 -9.41
CA GLU A 165 -32.42 -31.33 -9.56
C GLU A 165 -31.35 -31.50 -10.64
N ALA A 166 -30.19 -32.06 -10.27
CA ALA A 166 -29.13 -32.36 -11.23
C ALA A 166 -29.57 -33.52 -12.13
N LYS A 167 -30.17 -33.15 -13.26
CA LYS A 167 -30.34 -34.05 -14.41
C LYS A 167 -28.94 -34.48 -14.87
N ASP A 168 -28.71 -35.77 -15.04
CA ASP A 168 -27.44 -36.30 -15.51
C ASP A 168 -27.24 -35.94 -17.00
N ALA A 169 -26.74 -34.72 -17.21
CA ALA A 169 -26.48 -34.09 -18.50
C ALA A 169 -25.02 -33.64 -18.56
N GLU A 170 -24.10 -34.61 -18.52
CA GLU A 170 -22.70 -34.37 -18.84
C GLU A 170 -22.58 -33.96 -20.32
N ASN A 171 -22.45 -32.66 -20.61
CA ASN A 171 -21.67 -32.07 -21.71
C ASN A 171 -21.89 -30.55 -21.83
N GLN A 172 -21.00 -29.72 -21.25
CA GLN A 172 -20.58 -28.44 -21.85
C GLN A 172 -19.35 -27.78 -21.17
N ASP A 173 -19.18 -27.89 -19.86
CA ASP A 173 -18.13 -27.15 -19.12
C ASP A 173 -16.73 -27.81 -19.08
N SER A 174 -16.57 -29.02 -19.64
CA SER A 174 -15.30 -29.79 -19.60
C SER A 174 -14.13 -29.17 -20.39
N SER A 175 -14.38 -28.18 -21.26
CA SER A 175 -13.33 -27.52 -22.05
C SER A 175 -12.42 -26.60 -21.22
N SER A 176 -12.91 -26.06 -20.10
CA SER A 176 -12.19 -25.05 -19.30
C SER A 176 -11.27 -25.65 -18.22
N ALA A 177 -11.53 -26.88 -17.79
CA ALA A 177 -10.75 -27.57 -16.74
C ALA A 177 -9.46 -28.20 -17.29
N GLU A 178 -9.52 -28.79 -18.48
CA GLU A 178 -8.42 -29.57 -19.06
C GLU A 178 -7.20 -28.69 -19.42
N GLU A 179 -7.41 -27.49 -19.97
CA GLU A 179 -6.32 -26.56 -20.31
C GLU A 179 -5.51 -26.06 -19.09
N ILE A 180 -6.12 -26.06 -17.90
CA ILE A 180 -5.45 -25.69 -16.65
C ILE A 180 -4.61 -26.88 -16.15
N ARG A 181 -5.17 -28.10 -16.22
CA ARG A 181 -4.55 -29.31 -15.66
C ARG A 181 -3.24 -29.69 -16.37
N VAL A 182 -3.23 -29.63 -17.70
CA VAL A 182 -2.05 -29.96 -18.55
C VAL A 182 -0.84 -29.06 -18.24
N LYS A 183 -1.04 -27.84 -17.74
CA LYS A 183 0.06 -26.92 -17.38
C LYS A 183 0.66 -27.18 -16.00
N VAL A 184 -0.02 -27.89 -15.10
CA VAL A 184 0.46 -28.14 -13.73
C VAL A 184 1.39 -29.36 -13.68
N GLU A 185 1.05 -30.46 -14.38
CA GLU A 185 1.82 -31.71 -14.29
C GLU A 185 3.21 -31.63 -14.95
N GLN A 186 3.43 -30.68 -15.88
CA GLN A 186 4.76 -30.44 -16.48
C GLN A 186 5.77 -29.70 -15.58
N GLN A 187 5.40 -29.28 -14.36
CA GLN A 187 6.32 -28.59 -13.44
C GLN A 187 6.74 -29.39 -12.20
N ILE A 188 6.21 -30.60 -11.99
CA ILE A 188 6.45 -31.38 -10.76
C ILE A 188 7.45 -32.53 -10.96
N THR A 189 7.67 -32.99 -12.19
CA THR A 189 8.48 -34.17 -12.53
C THR A 189 10.00 -33.92 -12.63
N THR A 190 10.60 -33.15 -11.70
CA THR A 190 12.07 -32.97 -11.67
C THR A 190 12.74 -32.82 -10.29
N THR A 191 12.43 -33.68 -9.31
CA THR A 191 13.44 -34.12 -8.32
C THR A 191 13.01 -35.41 -7.58
N THR A 192 13.79 -36.48 -7.73
CA THR A 192 13.60 -37.76 -6.99
C THR A 192 14.88 -38.12 -6.26
N SER A 193 14.88 -38.18 -4.92
CA SER A 193 15.91 -38.90 -4.16
C SER A 193 15.57 -39.15 -2.67
N GLY A 194 15.19 -40.39 -2.35
CA GLY A 194 15.65 -41.10 -1.13
C GLY A 194 14.87 -40.96 0.19
N GLY A 195 14.51 -42.11 0.78
CA GLY A 195 14.08 -42.22 2.19
C GLY A 195 12.90 -43.18 2.41
N ILE A 196 13.16 -44.41 2.88
CA ILE A 196 12.16 -45.43 3.29
C ILE A 196 12.56 -45.96 4.68
N VAL A 197 11.63 -46.64 5.37
CA VAL A 197 11.67 -47.35 6.68
C VAL A 197 11.21 -46.52 7.90
N ASN A 198 10.43 -47.05 8.87
CA ASN A 198 9.76 -48.38 8.97
C ASN A 198 8.46 -48.30 9.80
N ALA A 199 7.74 -49.42 9.95
CA ALA A 199 6.40 -49.51 10.56
C ALA A 199 6.35 -50.27 11.91
N LEU A 200 5.14 -50.37 12.51
CA LEU A 200 4.72 -51.27 13.63
C LEU A 200 5.32 -50.91 15.03
N GLU A 201 4.80 -51.26 16.22
CA GLU A 201 3.52 -51.80 16.77
C GLU A 201 3.57 -51.64 18.34
N THR A 202 2.71 -52.04 19.31
CA THR A 202 1.43 -52.79 19.48
C THR A 202 0.76 -52.35 20.83
N ALA A 203 -0.43 -52.90 21.17
CA ALA A 203 -0.87 -53.32 22.53
C ALA A 203 -1.30 -52.27 23.61
N GLU A 204 -2.18 -52.57 24.60
CA GLU A 204 -3.37 -53.48 24.67
C GLU A 204 -4.20 -53.26 25.97
N ALA A 205 -5.34 -53.97 26.10
CA ALA A 205 -6.10 -54.36 27.33
C ALA A 205 -6.64 -53.28 28.30
N GLY A 206 -7.88 -53.28 28.81
CA GLY A 206 -8.96 -54.28 28.85
C GLY A 206 -9.72 -54.23 30.20
N SER A 207 -11.06 -54.37 30.20
CA SER A 207 -11.90 -55.00 31.27
C SER A 207 -13.41 -54.79 31.06
N THR A 208 -14.23 -55.70 31.60
CA THR A 208 -15.71 -55.76 31.50
C THR A 208 -16.30 -56.27 32.83
N PRO A 209 -17.62 -56.20 33.11
CA PRO A 209 -18.44 -57.43 32.91
C PRO A 209 -19.98 -57.30 32.71
N GLN A 210 -20.59 -58.45 32.40
CA GLN A 210 -21.95 -58.95 32.73
C GLN A 210 -23.17 -58.75 31.79
N GLN A 211 -24.02 -59.79 31.80
CA GLN A 211 -25.27 -60.05 31.03
C GLN A 211 -26.39 -60.46 32.03
N PRO A 212 -27.61 -60.89 31.59
CA PRO A 212 -27.80 -62.34 31.31
C PRO A 212 -28.86 -62.76 30.25
N GLY A 213 -28.66 -63.93 29.62
CA GLY A 213 -29.71 -64.82 29.09
C GLY A 213 -30.23 -64.56 27.65
N MET A 214 -30.60 -65.56 26.85
CA MET A 214 -30.62 -67.02 27.05
C MET A 214 -30.51 -67.79 25.71
N SER A 215 -30.01 -69.03 25.75
CA SER A 215 -29.85 -69.96 24.60
C SER A 215 -31.19 -70.60 24.17
N THR A 216 -31.38 -71.35 23.06
CA THR A 216 -30.49 -72.00 22.04
C THR A 216 -31.31 -72.39 20.78
N VAL A 217 -30.70 -73.15 19.84
CA VAL A 217 -31.29 -74.04 18.80
C VAL A 217 -31.40 -73.46 17.37
N GLU A 218 -30.31 -73.62 16.61
CA GLU A 218 -30.35 -74.14 15.23
C GLU A 218 -30.50 -75.69 15.24
N PRO A 219 -30.79 -76.40 14.12
CA PRO A 219 -30.79 -75.95 12.73
C PRO A 219 -32.03 -76.35 11.89
N SER A 220 -32.18 -75.78 10.68
CA SER A 220 -32.26 -76.55 9.41
C SER A 220 -32.52 -75.67 8.19
N LEU A 221 -31.96 -76.07 7.05
CA LEU A 221 -32.09 -75.40 5.75
C LEU A 221 -33.54 -75.35 5.26
N HIS A 222 -34.03 -74.17 4.89
CA HIS A 222 -35.06 -74.05 3.86
C HIS A 222 -34.79 -72.82 2.98
N LEU A 223 -34.66 -73.05 1.67
CA LEU A 223 -34.53 -71.98 0.69
C LEU A 223 -35.85 -71.19 0.61
N SER A 224 -35.71 -69.87 0.60
CA SER A 224 -36.76 -68.87 0.40
C SER A 224 -36.20 -67.82 -0.57
N PRO A 225 -37.05 -67.16 -1.39
CA PRO A 225 -36.57 -66.21 -2.40
C PRO A 225 -35.85 -65.01 -1.78
N PRO A 226 -34.98 -64.31 -2.55
CA PRO A 226 -34.35 -63.09 -2.07
C PRO A 226 -35.43 -62.06 -1.69
N PRO A 227 -35.26 -61.32 -0.57
CA PRO A 227 -36.14 -60.19 -0.28
C PRO A 227 -36.02 -59.16 -1.41
N GLU A 228 -37.14 -58.53 -1.74
CA GLU A 228 -37.17 -57.45 -2.72
C GLU A 228 -36.18 -56.36 -2.30
N VAL A 229 -35.39 -55.85 -3.26
CA VAL A 229 -34.56 -54.67 -3.03
C VAL A 229 -35.52 -53.51 -2.84
N MET A 230 -35.75 -53.13 -1.58
CA MET A 230 -36.39 -51.86 -1.26
C MET A 230 -35.43 -50.75 -1.68
N ASP A 231 -35.59 -50.26 -2.91
CA ASP A 231 -34.92 -49.05 -3.38
C ASP A 231 -35.27 -47.91 -2.43
N ILE A 232 -34.32 -47.58 -1.55
CA ILE A 232 -34.34 -46.35 -0.76
C ILE A 232 -34.43 -45.23 -1.80
N PRO A 233 -35.48 -44.40 -1.83
CA PRO A 233 -35.67 -43.43 -2.89
C PRO A 233 -34.46 -42.50 -2.94
N THR A 234 -33.62 -42.67 -3.97
CA THR A 234 -32.38 -41.92 -4.13
C THR A 234 -32.73 -40.44 -4.24
N ARG A 235 -32.57 -39.70 -3.14
CA ARG A 235 -32.90 -38.27 -3.08
C ARG A 235 -32.22 -37.59 -4.27
N PRO A 236 -32.95 -36.85 -5.13
CA PRO A 236 -32.36 -36.23 -6.30
C PRO A 236 -31.15 -35.40 -5.89
N LYS A 237 -30.06 -35.50 -6.65
CA LYS A 237 -28.82 -34.74 -6.38
C LYS A 237 -29.14 -33.26 -6.61
N LEU A 238 -29.46 -32.52 -5.55
CA LEU A 238 -29.81 -31.11 -5.66
C LEU A 238 -28.55 -30.28 -5.86
N LYS A 239 -28.49 -29.54 -6.97
CA LYS A 239 -27.43 -28.56 -7.26
C LYS A 239 -27.92 -27.18 -6.83
N HIS A 240 -27.14 -26.50 -6.00
CA HIS A 240 -27.36 -25.07 -5.75
C HIS A 240 -27.03 -24.28 -7.01
N VAL A 241 -27.98 -23.46 -7.46
CA VAL A 241 -27.88 -22.57 -8.63
C VAL A 241 -28.13 -21.15 -8.16
N TYR A 242 -27.50 -20.21 -8.86
CA TYR A 242 -27.57 -18.79 -8.58
C TYR A 242 -27.80 -17.96 -9.84
N LYS A 243 -28.59 -16.90 -9.69
CA LYS A 243 -28.83 -15.81 -10.65
C LYS A 243 -28.65 -14.47 -9.94
N GLY A 244 -27.99 -13.51 -10.58
CA GLY A 244 -27.70 -12.18 -10.00
C GLY A 244 -26.35 -11.64 -10.47
N GLN A 245 -25.98 -10.42 -10.05
CA GLN A 245 -24.75 -9.76 -10.54
C GLN A 245 -23.49 -10.19 -9.77
N ARG A 246 -23.64 -10.63 -8.53
CA ARG A 246 -22.54 -10.92 -7.59
C ARG A 246 -21.58 -11.99 -8.12
N LEU A 247 -20.28 -11.69 -8.13
CA LEU A 247 -19.18 -12.56 -8.57
C LEU A 247 -18.44 -13.21 -7.40
N GLY A 248 -18.43 -12.57 -6.22
CA GLY A 248 -17.70 -13.05 -5.05
C GLY A 248 -18.19 -12.43 -3.74
N ASN A 249 -17.41 -12.55 -2.67
CA ASN A 249 -17.63 -11.85 -1.41
C ASN A 249 -16.60 -10.73 -1.19
N GLY A 250 -16.76 -9.91 -0.14
CA GLY A 250 -15.84 -8.81 0.15
C GLY A 250 -14.37 -9.24 0.24
N GLU A 251 -14.06 -10.40 0.82
CA GLU A 251 -12.69 -10.95 0.91
C GLU A 251 -12.06 -11.22 -0.47
N GLN A 252 -12.88 -11.58 -1.46
CA GLN A 252 -12.44 -11.76 -2.86
C GLN A 252 -12.34 -10.43 -3.64
N MET A 253 -12.77 -9.30 -3.07
CA MET A 253 -12.69 -7.98 -3.72
C MET A 253 -11.27 -7.43 -3.71
N SER A 254 -10.74 -7.15 -4.89
CA SER A 254 -9.36 -6.70 -5.08
C SER A 254 -9.05 -5.38 -4.33
N SER A 255 -7.80 -5.22 -3.89
CA SER A 255 -7.29 -3.95 -3.37
C SER A 255 -7.36 -2.82 -4.41
N GLY A 256 -7.25 -3.15 -5.70
CA GLY A 256 -7.43 -2.22 -6.81
C GLY A 256 -8.83 -1.62 -6.85
N THR A 257 -9.88 -2.45 -6.77
CA THR A 257 -11.29 -2.04 -6.75
C THR A 257 -11.56 -1.12 -5.54
N ARG A 258 -11.16 -1.56 -4.34
CA ARG A 258 -11.30 -0.81 -3.08
C ARG A 258 -10.67 0.58 -3.14
N VAL A 259 -9.39 0.67 -3.54
CA VAL A 259 -8.66 1.93 -3.65
C VAL A 259 -9.25 2.82 -4.75
N SER A 260 -9.70 2.24 -5.87
CA SER A 260 -10.19 3.01 -7.03
C SER A 260 -11.57 3.63 -6.79
N MET A 261 -12.43 3.00 -5.97
CA MET A 261 -13.68 3.62 -5.48
C MET A 261 -13.38 4.93 -4.72
N VAL A 262 -12.60 4.87 -3.64
CA VAL A 262 -12.30 6.06 -2.81
C VAL A 262 -11.53 7.12 -3.61
N ARG A 263 -10.58 6.68 -4.45
CA ARG A 263 -9.83 7.54 -5.37
C ARG A 263 -10.74 8.27 -6.35
N SER A 264 -11.73 7.61 -6.95
CA SER A 264 -12.60 8.22 -7.95
C SER A 264 -13.65 9.16 -7.35
N LEU A 265 -14.15 8.87 -6.14
CA LEU A 265 -14.95 9.81 -5.35
C LEU A 265 -14.16 11.10 -5.04
N LEU A 266 -12.95 10.95 -4.47
CA LEU A 266 -12.05 12.08 -4.21
C LEU A 266 -11.69 12.86 -5.48
N LYS A 267 -11.58 12.19 -6.63
CA LYS A 267 -11.17 12.79 -7.90
C LYS A 267 -12.15 13.84 -8.44
N MET A 268 -13.40 13.83 -7.98
CA MET A 268 -14.37 14.89 -8.25
C MET A 268 -13.99 16.17 -7.47
N ILE A 269 -13.62 16.02 -6.19
CA ILE A 269 -13.25 17.10 -5.27
C ILE A 269 -11.88 17.68 -5.60
N VAL A 270 -10.82 16.86 -5.54
CA VAL A 270 -9.43 17.37 -5.46
C VAL A 270 -9.01 18.21 -6.67
N HIS A 271 -9.53 17.91 -7.87
CA HIS A 271 -9.23 18.70 -9.06
C HIS A 271 -9.69 20.16 -8.97
N LYS A 272 -10.81 20.45 -8.28
CA LYS A 272 -11.32 21.81 -8.09
C LYS A 272 -10.41 22.64 -7.20
N PHE A 273 -9.85 22.02 -6.16
CA PHE A 273 -8.89 22.63 -5.25
C PHE A 273 -7.44 22.62 -5.77
N ASN A 274 -7.23 22.54 -7.09
CA ASN A 274 -5.91 22.42 -7.74
C ASN A 274 -5.00 21.34 -7.11
N CYS A 275 -5.61 20.24 -6.68
CA CYS A 275 -4.96 19.09 -6.05
C CYS A 275 -5.10 17.84 -6.92
N ARG A 276 -4.32 16.81 -6.55
CA ARG A 276 -4.28 15.52 -7.25
C ARG A 276 -4.02 14.37 -6.29
N ASP A 277 -4.35 13.17 -6.75
CA ASP A 277 -3.82 11.94 -6.18
C ASP A 277 -2.31 11.79 -6.48
N PHE A 278 -1.57 11.35 -5.46
CA PHE A 278 -0.13 11.08 -5.50
C PHE A 278 0.21 9.85 -4.64
N GLU A 279 1.02 8.93 -5.18
CA GLU A 279 1.47 7.72 -4.50
C GLU A 279 2.90 7.94 -3.99
N ILE A 280 3.09 8.01 -2.67
CA ILE A 280 4.42 8.24 -2.07
C ILE A 280 5.31 7.02 -2.23
N SER A 281 6.61 7.23 -2.49
CA SER A 281 7.59 6.15 -2.59
C SER A 281 7.59 5.22 -1.37
N GLY A 282 7.32 3.92 -1.60
CA GLY A 282 7.39 2.85 -0.59
C GLY A 282 8.78 2.58 0.03
N LYS A 283 9.75 3.48 -0.21
CA LYS A 283 10.96 3.63 0.61
C LYS A 283 10.64 4.24 1.98
N GLU A 284 9.64 5.12 2.04
CA GLU A 284 9.12 5.67 3.29
C GLU A 284 8.59 4.54 4.18
N ARG A 285 8.93 4.61 5.47
CA ARG A 285 8.37 3.75 6.52
C ARG A 285 8.29 4.55 7.81
N LEU A 286 7.21 4.39 8.57
CA LEU A 286 7.13 4.98 9.89
C LEU A 286 8.33 4.50 10.73
N ARG A 287 9.15 5.45 11.20
CA ARG A 287 10.16 5.20 12.23
C ARG A 287 9.80 5.95 13.50
N ILE A 288 9.75 5.20 14.58
CA ILE A 288 9.62 5.71 15.95
C ILE A 288 11.02 5.59 16.56
N TRP A 289 11.70 6.74 16.71
CA TRP A 289 13.09 6.85 17.13
C TRP A 289 14.06 5.96 16.34
N THR A 290 14.39 4.77 16.85
CA THR A 290 15.30 3.80 16.21
C THR A 290 14.58 2.62 15.54
N THR A 291 13.31 2.38 15.86
CA THR A 291 12.52 1.23 15.37
C THR A 291 11.69 1.61 14.15
N ASN A 292 11.87 0.90 13.01
CA ASN A 292 10.93 1.00 11.89
C ASN A 292 9.68 0.15 12.22
N VAL A 293 8.50 0.73 12.07
CA VAL A 293 7.22 0.06 12.32
C VAL A 293 6.82 -0.75 11.07
N PRO A 294 6.46 -2.05 11.19
CA PRO A 294 6.01 -2.86 10.06
C PRO A 294 4.58 -2.51 9.63
N SER A 295 4.26 -2.77 8.36
CA SER A 295 2.90 -2.73 7.78
C SER A 295 2.12 -1.41 7.88
N VAL A 296 2.77 -0.31 8.27
CA VAL A 296 2.19 1.04 8.25
C VAL A 296 2.40 1.67 6.88
N PHE A 297 1.32 1.81 6.10
CA PHE A 297 1.27 2.53 4.83
C PHE A 297 -0.17 2.94 4.48
N TYR A 298 -0.33 4.10 3.85
CA TYR A 298 -1.57 4.50 3.18
C TYR A 298 -1.42 4.28 1.65
N ASN A 299 -2.53 4.11 0.93
CA ASN A 299 -2.50 3.72 -0.49
C ASN A 299 -2.09 4.87 -1.41
N PHE A 300 -2.54 6.09 -1.09
CA PHE A 300 -2.13 7.34 -1.74
C PHE A 300 -2.45 8.53 -0.82
N CYS A 301 -1.95 9.71 -1.15
CA CYS A 301 -2.36 10.96 -0.54
C CYS A 301 -2.86 11.97 -1.57
N VAL A 302 -3.64 12.94 -1.11
CA VAL A 302 -3.93 14.19 -1.82
C VAL A 302 -2.74 15.13 -1.63
N ALA A 303 -2.32 15.79 -2.71
CA ALA A 303 -1.29 16.83 -2.71
C ALA A 303 -1.64 17.93 -3.72
N LYS A 304 -1.22 19.17 -3.41
CA LYS A 304 -1.42 20.35 -4.27
C LYS A 304 -0.51 20.29 -5.49
N VAL A 305 -1.02 20.76 -6.63
CA VAL A 305 -0.21 20.97 -7.84
C VAL A 305 0.50 22.32 -7.72
N PRO A 306 1.84 22.39 -7.88
CA PRO A 306 2.57 23.64 -7.79
C PRO A 306 2.13 24.64 -8.85
N SER A 307 2.02 25.92 -8.48
CA SER A 307 1.67 27.00 -9.41
C SER A 307 2.72 27.18 -10.52
N GLU A 308 3.96 26.76 -10.28
CA GLU A 308 5.00 26.70 -11.31
C GLU A 308 4.76 25.57 -12.31
N MET A 309 4.43 25.95 -13.56
CA MET A 309 4.28 25.00 -14.67
C MET A 309 5.50 24.09 -14.90
N LYS A 310 6.72 24.51 -14.53
CA LYS A 310 7.93 23.67 -14.60
C LYS A 310 7.84 22.48 -13.63
N LEU A 311 7.52 22.74 -12.36
CA LEU A 311 7.38 21.73 -11.31
C LEU A 311 6.20 20.81 -11.59
N ALA A 312 5.06 21.36 -12.00
CA ALA A 312 3.88 20.59 -12.40
C ALA A 312 4.17 19.64 -13.60
N ARG A 313 4.87 20.11 -14.64
CA ARG A 313 5.32 19.25 -15.76
C ARG A 313 6.33 18.17 -15.32
N ALA A 314 7.19 18.46 -14.35
CA ALA A 314 8.10 17.50 -13.74
C ALA A 314 7.42 16.47 -12.81
N ARG A 315 6.08 16.57 -12.65
CA ARG A 315 5.24 15.77 -11.73
C ARG A 315 5.65 15.90 -10.26
N ILE A 316 6.08 17.09 -9.86
CA ILE A 316 6.35 17.45 -8.47
C ILE A 316 5.03 17.94 -7.84
N VAL A 317 4.83 17.67 -6.54
CA VAL A 317 3.64 18.06 -5.76
C VAL A 317 4.01 18.77 -4.46
N GLU A 318 3.09 19.59 -3.93
CA GLU A 318 3.21 20.25 -2.62
C GLU A 318 2.30 19.57 -1.58
N GLY A 319 2.80 19.30 -0.37
CA GLY A 319 2.00 18.73 0.73
C GLY A 319 2.80 17.72 1.58
N PRO A 320 2.25 16.56 1.97
CA PRO A 320 0.92 16.05 1.64
C PRO A 320 -0.22 16.71 2.46
N ILE A 321 -1.44 16.60 1.94
CA ILE A 321 -2.64 17.26 2.47
C ILE A 321 -3.52 16.28 3.27
N LEU A 322 -3.92 15.17 2.67
CA LEU A 322 -4.83 14.17 3.25
C LEU A 322 -4.41 12.77 2.79
N ALA A 323 -4.34 11.79 3.68
CA ALA A 323 -4.03 10.39 3.34
C ALA A 323 -5.29 9.58 3.01
N VAL A 324 -5.13 8.45 2.31
CA VAL A 324 -6.21 7.48 2.07
C VAL A 324 -5.74 6.06 2.37
N HIS A 325 -6.38 5.40 3.34
CA HIS A 325 -6.07 4.02 3.75
C HIS A 325 -7.32 3.12 3.61
N ALA A 326 -7.36 2.34 2.54
CA ALA A 326 -8.39 1.36 2.25
C ALA A 326 -7.88 -0.05 2.62
N ARG A 327 -8.52 -0.69 3.61
CA ARG A 327 -8.16 -2.04 4.07
C ARG A 327 -8.39 -3.06 2.96
N SER A 328 -7.51 -4.04 2.86
CA SER A 328 -7.80 -5.32 2.19
C SER A 328 -8.61 -6.25 3.07
N GLU A 329 -8.48 -6.12 4.40
CA GLU A 329 -9.14 -6.95 5.38
C GLU A 329 -10.65 -6.68 5.47
N VAL A 330 -11.38 -7.70 5.91
CA VAL A 330 -12.85 -7.68 6.11
C VAL A 330 -13.30 -8.35 7.41
N ARG A 331 -12.35 -8.75 8.27
CA ARG A 331 -12.60 -9.37 9.58
C ARG A 331 -11.64 -8.78 10.63
N PHE A 332 -12.19 -8.26 11.72
CA PHE A 332 -11.44 -7.48 12.71
C PHE A 332 -11.46 -8.10 14.12
N LYS A 333 -12.50 -8.86 14.48
CA LYS A 333 -12.68 -9.58 15.75
C LYS A 333 -12.58 -11.09 15.56
N SER A 334 -12.25 -11.82 16.64
CA SER A 334 -12.38 -13.28 16.66
C SER A 334 -13.85 -13.67 16.76
N ARG A 335 -14.29 -14.64 15.93
CA ARG A 335 -15.66 -15.15 15.95
C ARG A 335 -15.97 -16.10 17.11
N GLU A 336 -14.95 -16.61 17.79
CA GLU A 336 -15.08 -17.67 18.80
C GLU A 336 -14.34 -17.35 20.11
N GLY A 337 -13.74 -16.16 20.23
CA GLY A 337 -12.84 -15.79 21.34
C GLY A 337 -11.49 -16.52 21.35
N LEU A 338 -11.38 -17.64 20.62
CA LEU A 338 -10.16 -18.42 20.43
C LEU A 338 -9.12 -17.61 19.63
N LEU A 339 -8.01 -17.26 20.28
CA LEU A 339 -6.82 -16.65 19.69
C LEU A 339 -5.90 -17.73 19.09
N ASN A 340 -6.46 -18.63 18.29
CA ASN A 340 -5.71 -19.70 17.63
C ASN A 340 -4.82 -19.12 16.53
N PRO A 341 -3.56 -19.58 16.33
CA PRO A 341 -2.70 -19.08 15.25
C PRO A 341 -3.20 -19.29 13.81
N ALA A 342 -4.31 -20.01 13.63
CA ALA A 342 -5.02 -20.21 12.36
C ALA A 342 -6.30 -19.35 12.25
N SER A 343 -6.52 -18.39 13.14
CA SER A 343 -7.71 -17.53 13.13
C SER A 343 -7.63 -16.45 12.05
N ASP A 344 -8.61 -16.43 11.16
CA ASP A 344 -8.64 -15.63 9.93
C ASP A 344 -9.18 -14.19 10.14
N PHE A 345 -8.55 -13.44 11.06
CA PHE A 345 -8.91 -12.05 11.36
C PHE A 345 -7.68 -11.22 11.75
N LEU A 346 -7.76 -9.89 11.60
CA LEU A 346 -6.62 -8.99 11.78
C LEU A 346 -6.32 -8.61 13.25
N GLY A 347 -7.38 -8.36 14.02
CA GLY A 347 -7.32 -7.79 15.37
C GLY A 347 -7.46 -6.25 15.36
N GLU A 348 -8.49 -5.73 16.01
CA GLU A 348 -8.80 -4.29 16.05
C GLU A 348 -7.65 -3.42 16.58
N LYS A 349 -6.93 -3.89 17.61
CA LYS A 349 -5.75 -3.21 18.17
C LYS A 349 -4.67 -2.97 17.11
N TYR A 350 -4.50 -3.93 16.19
CA TYR A 350 -3.53 -3.82 15.11
C TYR A 350 -4.02 -2.92 13.99
N ASP A 351 -5.32 -2.94 13.65
CA ASP A 351 -5.86 -2.03 12.64
C ASP A 351 -5.80 -0.57 13.12
N PHE A 352 -6.18 -0.30 14.37
CA PHE A 352 -6.00 1.01 15.00
C PHE A 352 -4.52 1.45 14.99
N PHE A 353 -3.60 0.55 15.32
CA PHE A 353 -2.16 0.84 15.28
C PHE A 353 -1.67 1.18 13.86
N ARG A 354 -2.18 0.51 12.82
CA ARG A 354 -1.91 0.86 11.42
C ARG A 354 -2.50 2.22 11.05
N GLU A 355 -3.75 2.47 11.42
CA GLU A 355 -4.50 3.69 11.13
C GLU A 355 -3.78 4.92 11.72
N LEU A 356 -3.54 4.90 13.03
CA LEU A 356 -2.74 5.91 13.74
C LEU A 356 -1.34 6.04 13.15
N GLY A 357 -0.68 4.92 12.85
CA GLY A 357 0.65 4.91 12.23
C GLY A 357 0.69 5.61 10.87
N CYS A 358 -0.37 5.50 10.06
CA CYS A 358 -0.48 6.21 8.78
C CYS A 358 -0.59 7.72 8.99
N MET A 359 -1.36 8.17 9.99
CA MET A 359 -1.49 9.58 10.34
C MET A 359 -0.17 10.13 10.93
N LEU A 360 0.52 9.38 11.78
CA LEU A 360 1.87 9.73 12.28
C LEU A 360 2.90 9.78 11.14
N SER A 361 2.79 8.94 10.11
CA SER A 361 3.62 9.02 8.91
C SER A 361 3.37 10.32 8.15
N LEU A 362 2.10 10.69 7.99
CA LEU A 362 1.67 11.94 7.34
C LEU A 362 2.16 13.18 8.12
N ALA A 363 2.06 13.16 9.45
CA ALA A 363 2.58 14.20 10.34
C ALA A 363 4.10 14.37 10.22
N LYS A 364 4.87 13.28 10.19
CA LYS A 364 6.33 13.33 9.99
C LYS A 364 6.71 13.85 8.61
N GLN A 365 5.94 13.53 7.56
CA GLN A 365 6.15 14.06 6.21
C GLN A 365 5.87 15.55 6.14
N ARG A 366 4.73 16.00 6.68
CA ARG A 366 4.38 17.42 6.84
C ARG A 366 5.44 18.18 7.64
N GLY A 367 5.92 17.59 8.74
CA GLY A 367 7.04 18.06 9.55
C GLY A 367 8.44 18.05 8.90
N ARG A 368 8.56 17.80 7.58
CA ARG A 368 9.78 18.03 6.77
C ARG A 368 9.83 19.41 6.13
N GLU A 369 8.74 20.17 6.16
CA GLU A 369 8.72 21.56 5.68
C GLU A 369 9.85 22.40 6.29
N GLY A 370 10.62 23.09 5.43
CA GLY A 370 11.76 23.91 5.84
C GLY A 370 13.02 23.14 6.28
N LYS A 371 12.97 21.82 6.46
CA LYS A 371 14.15 20.98 6.72
C LYS A 371 14.86 20.64 5.40
N GLU A 372 16.19 20.44 5.46
CA GLU A 372 16.92 19.80 4.35
C GLU A 372 16.87 18.27 4.44
N VAL A 373 17.08 17.59 3.31
CA VAL A 373 17.38 16.14 3.29
C VAL A 373 18.66 15.90 4.10
N PRO A 374 18.67 15.02 5.13
CA PRO A 374 19.86 14.75 5.93
C PRO A 374 21.04 14.26 5.07
N LYS A 375 22.14 15.03 5.09
CA LYS A 375 23.36 14.76 4.32
C LYS A 375 24.23 13.74 5.06
N GLY A 376 24.29 12.51 4.55
CA GLY A 376 25.05 11.41 5.13
C GLY A 376 24.30 10.63 6.23
N ALA A 377 25.02 9.75 6.93
CA ALA A 377 24.47 8.95 8.03
C ALA A 377 24.50 9.72 9.36
N ARG A 378 23.46 9.57 10.19
CA ARG A 378 23.42 10.14 11.54
C ARG A 378 24.26 9.31 12.53
N PRO A 379 24.81 9.86 13.63
CA PRO A 379 25.59 9.10 14.61
C PRO A 379 24.87 7.91 15.27
N ASP A 380 23.52 7.95 15.37
CA ASP A 380 22.69 6.82 15.83
C ASP A 380 22.71 5.62 14.86
N GLN A 381 23.07 5.83 13.59
CA GLN A 381 23.10 4.83 12.54
C GLN A 381 24.42 4.07 12.58
N TRP A 382 24.64 3.33 13.67
CA TRP A 382 25.83 2.51 13.91
C TRP A 382 26.20 1.62 12.72
N TRP A 383 25.21 1.18 11.94
CA TRP A 383 25.35 0.32 10.77
C TRP A 383 26.02 1.01 9.56
N ALA A 384 26.19 2.33 9.61
CA ALA A 384 27.00 3.14 8.69
C ALA A 384 28.27 3.69 9.37
N CYS A 385 28.22 3.99 10.68
CA CYS A 385 29.34 4.62 11.40
C CYS A 385 30.34 3.64 12.03
N LYS A 386 30.03 2.33 12.11
CA LYS A 386 30.92 1.30 12.67
C LYS A 386 31.22 0.22 11.63
N PRO A 387 32.49 -0.24 11.50
CA PRO A 387 32.82 -1.45 10.75
C PRO A 387 32.01 -2.64 11.25
N ARG A 388 31.51 -3.46 10.31
CA ARG A 388 30.69 -4.63 10.62
C ARG A 388 31.54 -5.90 10.76
N TRP A 389 31.04 -6.88 11.49
CA TRP A 389 31.68 -8.20 11.59
C TRP A 389 31.87 -8.83 10.20
N GLY A 390 33.10 -9.20 9.86
CA GLY A 390 33.47 -9.71 8.53
C GLY A 390 33.59 -8.65 7.43
N GLY A 391 33.29 -7.37 7.71
CA GLY A 391 33.61 -6.26 6.83
C GLY A 391 35.12 -5.98 6.86
N GLY A 392 35.76 -5.89 5.69
CA GLY A 392 37.15 -5.46 5.59
C GLY A 392 37.33 -4.00 6.00
N GLU A 393 38.55 -3.62 6.36
CA GLU A 393 38.88 -2.26 6.79
C GLU A 393 38.48 -1.22 5.75
N THR A 394 37.60 -0.29 6.13
CA THR A 394 37.18 0.83 5.28
C THR A 394 38.28 1.88 5.24
N ARG A 395 38.97 2.02 4.10
CA ARG A 395 39.86 3.17 3.88
C ARG A 395 39.01 4.41 3.64
N TRP A 396 39.32 5.49 4.36
CA TRP A 396 38.68 6.81 4.17
C TRP A 396 37.14 6.81 4.30
N GLY A 397 36.58 5.86 5.07
CA GLY A 397 35.14 5.70 5.26
C GLY A 397 34.40 5.00 4.10
N GLN A 398 35.12 4.57 3.05
CA GLN A 398 34.58 3.82 1.92
C GLN A 398 35.07 2.36 1.95
N LEU A 399 34.37 1.48 1.23
CA LEU A 399 34.90 0.15 0.93
C LEU A 399 36.05 0.26 -0.08
N ALA A 400 37.06 -0.61 0.01
CA ALA A 400 38.23 -0.55 -0.88
C ALA A 400 37.91 -0.68 -2.38
N ASN A 401 36.75 -1.26 -2.71
CA ASN A 401 36.20 -1.38 -4.07
C ASN A 401 35.17 -0.28 -4.43
N GLU A 402 35.13 0.81 -3.66
CA GLU A 402 34.38 2.04 -3.98
C GLU A 402 35.29 3.28 -4.07
N VAL A 403 36.54 3.18 -3.62
CA VAL A 403 37.62 4.15 -3.86
C VAL A 403 38.15 4.02 -5.30
N PHE A 404 38.25 5.13 -6.02
CA PHE A 404 38.97 5.20 -7.30
C PHE A 404 40.41 5.66 -7.08
N GLU A 405 41.33 5.31 -7.99
CA GLU A 405 42.73 5.76 -7.92
C GLU A 405 42.87 7.29 -7.91
N GLU A 406 41.98 7.99 -8.63
CA GLU A 406 41.98 9.45 -8.74
C GLU A 406 41.51 10.17 -7.47
N ASP A 407 40.84 9.46 -6.57
CA ASP A 407 40.26 10.01 -5.33
C ASP A 407 41.02 9.52 -4.07
N ASP A 408 42.25 8.98 -4.20
CA ASP A 408 43.07 8.53 -3.07
C ASP A 408 43.66 9.74 -2.28
N PRO A 409 43.23 9.99 -1.02
CA PRO A 409 43.74 11.06 -0.18
C PRO A 409 45.20 10.89 0.27
N SER A 410 45.85 9.76 -0.04
CA SER A 410 47.26 9.53 0.30
C SER A 410 48.26 10.08 -0.73
N TRP A 411 47.82 10.43 -1.94
CA TRP A 411 48.67 11.06 -2.94
C TRP A 411 48.81 12.57 -2.70
N SER A 412 50.01 13.11 -2.90
CA SER A 412 50.18 14.57 -2.95
C SER A 412 49.55 15.16 -4.23
N PRO A 413 49.16 16.46 -4.25
CA PRO A 413 48.60 17.08 -5.45
C PRO A 413 49.53 17.03 -6.68
N GLU A 414 50.85 17.02 -6.48
CA GLU A 414 51.83 16.88 -7.55
C GLU A 414 51.91 15.43 -8.07
N GLU A 415 51.89 14.46 -7.15
CA GLU A 415 51.91 13.03 -7.45
C GLU A 415 50.65 12.58 -8.18
N ALA A 416 49.47 13.06 -7.78
CA ALA A 416 48.22 12.85 -8.49
C ALA A 416 48.25 13.42 -9.93
N ARG A 417 48.91 14.56 -10.13
CA ARG A 417 49.11 15.15 -11.48
C ARG A 417 50.06 14.29 -12.33
N LEU A 418 51.16 13.82 -11.74
CA LEU A 418 52.15 12.96 -12.40
C LEU A 418 51.56 11.60 -12.78
N GLN A 419 50.76 10.98 -11.89
CA GLN A 419 49.97 9.77 -12.16
C GLN A 419 49.04 9.98 -13.37
N LYS A 420 48.38 11.14 -13.46
CA LYS A 420 47.49 11.48 -14.58
C LYS A 420 48.28 11.70 -15.89
N GLU A 421 49.33 12.51 -15.88
CA GLU A 421 50.20 12.75 -17.05
C GLU A 421 50.76 11.44 -17.61
N LYS A 422 51.22 10.54 -16.73
CA LYS A 422 51.69 9.19 -17.08
C LYS A 422 50.60 8.31 -17.70
N ARG A 423 49.34 8.44 -17.26
CA ARG A 423 48.20 7.69 -17.82
C ARG A 423 47.79 8.24 -19.20
N GLU A 424 47.80 9.55 -19.39
CA GLU A 424 47.53 10.18 -20.69
C GLU A 424 48.61 9.77 -21.71
N ALA A 425 49.89 9.75 -21.32
CA ALA A 425 50.97 9.23 -22.15
C ALA A 425 50.82 7.72 -22.48
N ALA A 426 50.39 6.90 -21.52
CA ALA A 426 50.17 5.47 -21.75
C ALA A 426 49.00 5.19 -22.69
N ALA A 427 47.87 5.90 -22.53
CA ALA A 427 46.71 5.76 -23.42
C ALA A 427 46.97 6.30 -24.84
N GLU A 428 47.88 7.27 -24.98
CA GLU A 428 48.38 7.74 -26.28
C GLU A 428 49.29 6.70 -26.94
N GLN A 429 50.20 6.06 -26.18
CA GLN A 429 51.00 4.93 -26.66
C GLN A 429 50.12 3.74 -27.07
N GLU A 430 49.10 3.39 -26.30
CA GLU A 430 48.15 2.32 -26.62
C GLU A 430 47.42 2.62 -27.93
N ARG A 431 46.89 3.84 -28.11
CA ARG A 431 46.25 4.26 -29.37
C ARG A 431 47.22 4.25 -30.55
N GLN A 432 48.50 4.55 -30.33
CA GLN A 432 49.53 4.46 -31.37
C GLN A 432 49.87 3.00 -31.72
N MET A 433 49.85 2.07 -30.75
CA MET A 433 50.01 0.64 -31.00
C MET A 433 48.79 0.03 -31.71
N GLU A 434 47.56 0.44 -31.36
CA GLU A 434 46.34 0.07 -32.12
C GLU A 434 46.38 0.65 -33.54
N ALA A 435 46.77 1.91 -33.72
CA ALA A 435 46.91 2.52 -35.05
C ALA A 435 48.00 1.83 -35.89
N ALA A 436 49.13 1.44 -35.28
CA ALA A 436 50.20 0.72 -35.96
C ALA A 436 49.77 -0.69 -36.38
N THR A 437 49.12 -1.46 -35.49
CA THR A 437 48.61 -2.80 -35.82
C THR A 437 47.46 -2.75 -36.83
N ALA A 438 46.60 -1.74 -36.78
CA ALA A 438 45.56 -1.50 -37.80
C ALA A 438 46.14 -1.04 -39.16
N ALA A 439 47.32 -0.41 -39.18
CA ALA A 439 48.06 -0.10 -40.41
C ALA A 439 48.75 -1.35 -40.98
N ASP A 440 49.34 -2.19 -40.12
CA ASP A 440 50.00 -3.44 -40.53
C ASP A 440 48.97 -4.43 -41.12
N LEU A 441 47.79 -4.54 -40.50
CA LEU A 441 46.63 -5.27 -41.03
C LEU A 441 46.15 -4.76 -42.41
N LYS A 442 46.43 -3.52 -42.79
CA LYS A 442 46.12 -2.96 -44.13
C LYS A 442 47.21 -3.23 -45.18
N ASN A 443 48.42 -3.61 -44.76
CA ASN A 443 49.56 -3.84 -45.65
C ASN A 443 49.70 -5.31 -46.10
N LEU A 444 48.92 -6.23 -45.50
CA LEU A 444 48.84 -7.64 -45.91
C LEU A 444 48.30 -7.78 -47.34
N LYS A 445 48.97 -8.61 -48.15
CA LYS A 445 48.52 -8.93 -49.51
C LYS A 445 47.35 -9.93 -49.47
N PRO A 446 46.40 -9.89 -50.42
CA PRO A 446 45.24 -10.79 -50.43
C PRO A 446 45.59 -12.29 -50.46
N GLU A 447 46.76 -12.66 -50.98
CA GLU A 447 47.21 -14.04 -51.11
C GLU A 447 47.59 -14.67 -49.75
N ASP A 448 48.18 -13.89 -48.83
CA ASP A 448 48.54 -14.33 -47.48
C ASP A 448 47.30 -14.57 -46.59
N ILE A 449 46.18 -13.92 -46.91
CA ILE A 449 44.90 -14.09 -46.21
C ILE A 449 44.26 -15.44 -46.56
N MET A 450 44.38 -15.89 -47.82
CA MET A 450 43.80 -17.16 -48.27
C MET A 450 44.58 -18.39 -47.79
N SER A 451 45.90 -18.28 -47.57
CA SER A 451 46.70 -19.39 -47.05
C SER A 451 46.36 -19.75 -45.59
N GLN A 452 46.03 -18.76 -44.75
CA GLN A 452 45.59 -19.00 -43.37
C GLN A 452 44.14 -19.52 -43.28
N ALA A 453 43.26 -19.10 -44.20
CA ALA A 453 41.84 -19.48 -44.19
C ALA A 453 41.63 -21.01 -44.29
N LEU A 454 42.50 -21.73 -44.99
CA LEU A 454 42.41 -23.18 -45.16
C LEU A 454 42.81 -23.99 -43.91
N LEU A 455 43.40 -23.37 -42.88
CA LEU A 455 43.73 -24.00 -41.60
C LEU A 455 42.73 -23.65 -40.47
N ALA A 456 41.78 -22.75 -40.71
CA ALA A 456 40.91 -22.18 -39.68
C ALA A 456 39.72 -23.05 -39.26
N ASN A 457 39.48 -24.20 -39.91
CA ASN A 457 38.29 -25.02 -39.68
C ASN A 457 38.40 -26.04 -38.52
N GLU A 458 39.56 -26.17 -37.87
CA GLU A 458 39.62 -26.81 -36.55
C GLU A 458 39.16 -25.83 -35.46
N ARG A 459 38.03 -26.15 -34.79
CA ARG A 459 37.60 -25.43 -33.58
C ARG A 459 38.76 -25.37 -32.57
N PRO A 460 39.26 -24.18 -32.16
CA PRO A 460 40.28 -24.09 -31.15
C PRO A 460 39.71 -24.52 -29.79
N LYS A 461 39.88 -25.81 -29.46
CA LYS A 461 39.77 -26.31 -28.07
C LYS A 461 40.64 -25.39 -27.22
N LYS A 462 40.07 -24.75 -26.19
CA LYS A 462 40.75 -23.72 -25.38
C LYS A 462 41.87 -24.35 -24.53
N LYS A 463 42.97 -24.69 -25.19
CA LYS A 463 44.13 -25.40 -24.64
C LYS A 463 44.73 -24.50 -23.56
N LYS A 464 44.61 -24.95 -22.32
CA LYS A 464 45.15 -24.26 -21.14
C LYS A 464 46.67 -24.15 -21.31
N ARG A 465 47.16 -23.01 -21.82
CA ARG A 465 48.58 -22.65 -21.80
C ARG A 465 48.97 -22.43 -20.33
N SER A 466 49.36 -23.52 -19.68
CA SER A 466 50.20 -23.46 -18.50
C SER A 466 51.60 -23.05 -18.97
N ASP A 467 51.85 -21.76 -19.03
CA ASP A 467 53.22 -21.27 -19.03
C ASP A 467 53.83 -21.64 -17.67
N PRO A 468 54.99 -22.34 -17.62
CA PRO A 468 55.54 -22.86 -16.38
C PRO A 468 56.25 -21.80 -15.52
N ASN A 469 56.21 -20.52 -15.93
CA ASN A 469 56.82 -19.41 -15.19
C ASN A 469 55.75 -18.45 -14.65
N GLY A 470 55.79 -18.17 -13.34
CA GLY A 470 54.66 -17.64 -12.56
C GLY A 470 54.38 -16.14 -12.69
N GLY A 471 54.03 -15.67 -13.89
CA GLY A 471 53.48 -14.31 -14.07
C GLY A 471 52.07 -14.19 -13.46
N LYS A 472 51.88 -13.30 -12.48
CA LYS A 472 50.53 -12.89 -12.05
C LYS A 472 49.88 -12.11 -13.19
N SER A 473 48.65 -12.47 -13.58
CA SER A 473 47.86 -11.69 -14.54
C SER A 473 47.61 -10.30 -13.96
N ALA A 474 48.21 -9.28 -14.57
CA ALA A 474 48.08 -7.88 -14.14
C ALA A 474 46.68 -7.33 -14.46
N ASP A 475 46.07 -7.79 -15.55
CA ASP A 475 44.84 -7.23 -16.11
C ASP A 475 43.58 -7.87 -15.53
N ASN A 476 43.25 -7.43 -14.32
CA ASN A 476 41.86 -7.20 -13.92
C ASN A 476 41.78 -5.77 -13.38
N VAL A 477 41.87 -4.78 -14.27
CA VAL A 477 41.69 -3.36 -13.93
C VAL A 477 40.23 -3.02 -14.22
N GLU A 478 39.39 -2.94 -13.17
CA GLU A 478 37.99 -2.57 -13.32
C GLU A 478 37.86 -1.04 -13.47
N TYR A 479 37.36 -0.60 -14.62
CA TYR A 479 36.96 0.78 -14.84
C TYR A 479 35.45 0.92 -14.61
N LYS A 480 35.06 1.96 -13.87
CA LYS A 480 33.68 2.23 -13.50
C LYS A 480 33.44 3.73 -13.54
N ASP A 481 32.33 4.15 -14.14
CA ASP A 481 31.95 5.56 -14.30
C ASP A 481 33.08 6.41 -14.98
N GLY A 482 33.89 5.77 -15.83
CA GLY A 482 35.06 6.35 -16.52
C GLY A 482 36.37 6.35 -15.72
N ARG A 483 36.33 6.08 -14.42
CA ARG A 483 37.49 6.11 -13.51
C ARG A 483 38.03 4.71 -13.22
N ARG A 484 39.31 4.63 -12.86
CA ARG A 484 39.98 3.37 -12.50
C ARG A 484 39.78 3.04 -11.01
N LEU A 485 39.30 1.83 -10.71
CA LEU A 485 39.04 1.38 -9.33
C LEU A 485 40.33 0.95 -8.63
N MET A 486 40.53 1.31 -7.36
CA MET A 486 41.73 0.96 -6.59
C MET A 486 41.88 -0.55 -6.33
N TYR A 487 40.75 -1.27 -6.21
CA TYR A 487 40.76 -2.69 -5.87
C TYR A 487 39.66 -3.47 -6.61
N THR A 488 40.03 -4.08 -7.72
CA THR A 488 39.20 -5.07 -8.42
C THR A 488 39.14 -6.37 -7.62
N GLN A 489 37.94 -6.80 -7.22
CA GLN A 489 37.77 -8.10 -6.57
C GLN A 489 37.84 -9.25 -7.59
N PRO A 490 38.39 -10.43 -7.22
CA PRO A 490 38.26 -11.63 -8.05
C PRO A 490 36.79 -11.93 -8.36
N LEU A 491 36.49 -12.30 -9.62
CA LEU A 491 35.14 -12.33 -10.19
C LEU A 491 34.21 -13.37 -9.52
N ARG A 492 33.59 -12.99 -8.40
CA ARG A 492 32.61 -13.78 -7.65
C ARG A 492 31.17 -13.54 -8.15
N ARG A 493 30.26 -14.47 -7.82
CA ARG A 493 28.85 -14.45 -8.25
C ARG A 493 28.17 -13.11 -7.92
N LYS A 494 27.27 -12.65 -8.80
CA LYS A 494 26.57 -11.34 -8.70
C LYS A 494 25.98 -11.06 -7.31
N TRP A 495 25.28 -12.02 -6.71
CA TRP A 495 24.70 -11.87 -5.36
C TRP A 495 25.75 -11.61 -4.27
N PHE A 496 26.97 -12.14 -4.41
CA PHE A 496 28.06 -11.88 -3.47
C PHE A 496 28.60 -10.45 -3.65
N GLN A 497 28.71 -9.98 -4.90
CA GLN A 497 29.04 -8.59 -5.21
C GLN A 497 27.95 -7.60 -4.76
N GLU A 498 26.69 -8.02 -4.74
CA GLU A 498 25.57 -7.22 -4.23
C GLU A 498 25.54 -7.22 -2.69
N TRP A 499 25.86 -8.36 -2.06
CA TRP A 499 25.96 -8.48 -0.60
C TRP A 499 27.15 -7.72 -0.01
N THR A 500 28.27 -7.59 -0.74
CA THR A 500 29.38 -6.70 -0.33
C THR A 500 29.11 -5.22 -0.58
N LYS A 501 28.18 -4.86 -1.47
CA LYS A 501 27.74 -3.47 -1.72
C LYS A 501 26.71 -3.03 -0.67
N ILE A 502 27.09 -3.06 0.60
CA ILE A 502 26.27 -2.63 1.74
C ILE A 502 26.12 -1.11 1.73
N ARG A 503 25.13 -0.63 0.98
CA ARG A 503 24.78 0.80 0.93
C ARG A 503 23.95 1.20 2.16
N PRO A 504 23.98 2.49 2.54
CA PRO A 504 22.97 3.04 3.45
C PRO A 504 21.56 2.82 2.91
N ASN A 505 20.58 2.76 3.82
CA ASN A 505 19.17 2.83 3.44
C ASN A 505 18.95 4.09 2.59
N ALA A 506 18.23 3.94 1.47
CA ALA A 506 17.87 5.07 0.63
C ALA A 506 17.10 6.12 1.44
N SER A 507 17.19 7.39 1.05
CA SER A 507 16.43 8.45 1.69
C SER A 507 14.93 8.12 1.67
N THR A 508 14.26 8.38 2.79
CA THR A 508 12.80 8.33 2.90
C THR A 508 12.12 9.58 2.34
N TRP A 509 12.90 10.61 1.99
CA TRP A 509 12.41 11.78 1.29
C TRP A 509 12.13 11.43 -0.18
N ASP A 510 10.96 11.84 -0.66
CA ASP A 510 10.54 11.64 -2.04
C ASP A 510 10.95 12.85 -2.89
N GLU A 511 11.76 12.62 -3.93
CA GLU A 511 12.24 13.64 -4.88
C GLU A 511 11.11 14.33 -5.68
N LYS A 512 9.88 13.83 -5.59
CA LYS A 512 8.68 14.41 -6.19
C LYS A 512 7.78 15.18 -5.22
N VAL A 513 8.14 15.27 -3.94
CA VAL A 513 7.33 15.97 -2.92
C VAL A 513 8.09 17.17 -2.35
N ILE A 514 7.53 18.36 -2.52
CA ILE A 514 7.87 19.56 -1.77
C ILE A 514 7.06 19.50 -0.48
N TYR A 515 7.72 19.15 0.63
CA TYR A 515 7.05 18.99 1.91
C TYR A 515 6.55 20.33 2.46
N ARG A 516 5.24 20.45 2.70
CA ARG A 516 4.54 21.66 3.19
C ARG A 516 3.41 21.32 4.15
N ARG A 517 3.18 22.16 5.17
CA ARG A 517 2.10 22.05 6.17
C ARG A 517 0.86 22.83 5.75
N ILE A 518 0.41 22.58 4.52
CA ILE A 518 -0.78 23.22 3.93
C ILE A 518 -1.97 23.04 4.88
N GLY A 519 -2.64 24.15 5.21
CA GLY A 519 -3.83 24.21 6.06
C GLY A 519 -3.59 24.26 7.56
N LYS A 520 -2.35 24.13 8.05
CA LYS A 520 -2.02 24.39 9.46
C LYS A 520 -2.59 25.77 9.87
N PRO A 521 -3.23 25.94 11.03
CA PRO A 521 -3.70 27.26 11.44
C PRO A 521 -2.51 28.17 11.81
N ASN A 522 -2.61 29.45 11.43
CA ASN A 522 -1.55 30.43 11.63
C ASN A 522 -1.39 30.81 13.10
N GLN A 523 -0.19 31.22 13.52
CA GLN A 523 0.12 31.57 14.92
C GLN A 523 -0.80 32.67 15.51
N GLN A 524 -1.38 33.53 14.67
CA GLN A 524 -2.39 34.53 15.08
C GLN A 524 -3.70 33.92 15.62
N HIS A 525 -3.97 32.63 15.33
CA HIS A 525 -5.12 31.88 15.84
C HIS A 525 -4.75 31.00 17.05
N GLY A 526 -3.61 31.26 17.71
CA GLY A 526 -3.20 30.60 18.97
C GLY A 526 -2.62 29.18 18.85
N SER A 527 -2.71 28.55 17.67
CA SER A 527 -2.23 27.19 17.42
C SER A 527 -0.71 27.11 17.17
N ASP A 528 0.10 27.60 18.11
CA ASP A 528 1.55 27.43 17.98
C ASP A 528 1.94 25.94 18.09
N GLY A 529 2.92 25.51 17.29
CA GLY A 529 3.37 24.12 17.18
C GLY A 529 2.36 23.05 16.68
N TRP A 530 1.04 23.24 16.84
CA TRP A 530 -0.01 22.26 16.48
C TRP A 530 -0.27 22.11 14.97
N ASP A 531 -0.54 20.90 14.50
CA ASP A 531 -0.96 20.60 13.12
C ASP A 531 -2.13 19.60 13.09
N ASN A 532 -3.03 19.75 12.12
CA ASN A 532 -4.25 18.95 11.96
C ASN A 532 -4.06 18.01 10.76
N ILE A 533 -4.08 16.71 11.02
CA ILE A 533 -3.66 15.67 10.08
C ILE A 533 -4.88 14.86 9.64
N TYR A 534 -5.31 15.02 8.39
CA TYR A 534 -6.52 14.37 7.88
C TYR A 534 -6.23 13.07 7.14
N MET A 535 -7.11 12.07 7.32
CA MET A 535 -7.08 10.82 6.55
C MET A 535 -8.51 10.34 6.26
N LEU A 536 -8.71 9.74 5.08
CA LEU A 536 -9.89 8.94 4.80
C LEU A 536 -9.57 7.46 4.99
N SER A 537 -10.32 6.83 5.89
CA SER A 537 -10.25 5.41 6.19
C SER A 537 -11.38 4.69 5.46
N SER A 538 -11.08 3.59 4.77
CA SER A 538 -12.11 2.78 4.09
C SER A 538 -11.98 1.30 4.42
N VAL A 539 -13.14 0.67 4.65
CA VAL A 539 -13.32 -0.75 4.99
C VAL A 539 -14.54 -1.22 4.20
N ASN A 540 -14.47 -2.41 3.59
CA ASN A 540 -15.56 -2.97 2.77
C ASN A 540 -15.98 -2.01 1.64
N HIS A 541 -17.19 -1.44 1.73
CA HIS A 541 -17.72 -0.38 0.86
C HIS A 541 -18.10 0.88 1.68
N HIS A 542 -17.58 1.01 2.90
CA HIS A 542 -17.78 2.19 3.75
C HIS A 542 -16.51 3.05 3.80
N VAL A 543 -16.68 4.33 4.14
CA VAL A 543 -15.60 5.30 4.33
C VAL A 543 -15.89 6.14 5.59
N CYS A 544 -14.88 6.40 6.41
CA CYS A 544 -14.93 7.36 7.50
C CYS A 544 -13.82 8.42 7.35
N LEU A 545 -14.07 9.60 7.91
CA LEU A 545 -13.13 10.71 7.98
C LEU A 545 -12.41 10.68 9.34
N LEU A 546 -11.10 10.94 9.29
CA LEU A 546 -10.23 11.01 10.46
C LEU A 546 -9.51 12.35 10.51
N GLU A 547 -9.34 12.86 11.71
CA GLU A 547 -8.49 14.01 12.04
C GLU A 547 -7.62 13.64 13.23
N LEU A 548 -6.32 13.91 13.15
CA LEU A 548 -5.37 13.78 14.25
C LEU A 548 -4.75 15.15 14.51
N LEU A 549 -5.06 15.73 15.66
CA LEU A 549 -4.39 16.93 16.19
C LEU A 549 -3.10 16.50 16.90
N ILE A 550 -1.96 17.04 16.47
CA ILE A 550 -0.63 16.66 16.96
C ILE A 550 0.27 17.89 17.12
N HIS A 551 1.02 17.95 18.22
CA HIS A 551 2.00 19.02 18.46
C HIS A 551 3.36 18.70 17.83
N GLN A 552 4.09 19.71 17.36
CA GLN A 552 5.44 19.54 16.77
C GLN A 552 6.41 18.81 17.72
N ASP A 553 6.35 19.07 19.02
CA ASP A 553 7.20 18.42 20.04
C ASP A 553 6.98 16.89 20.07
N TYR A 554 5.76 16.41 19.81
CA TYR A 554 5.46 14.99 19.68
C TYR A 554 6.16 14.40 18.44
N VAL A 555 6.11 15.12 17.31
CA VAL A 555 6.78 14.72 16.07
C VAL A 555 8.31 14.69 16.26
N GLU A 556 8.90 15.64 17.00
CA GLU A 556 10.33 15.63 17.33
C GLU A 556 10.70 14.51 18.31
N TRP A 557 9.88 14.21 19.31
CA TRP A 557 10.06 13.04 20.18
C TRP A 557 10.10 11.74 19.37
N LEU A 558 9.20 11.59 18.38
CA LEU A 558 9.22 10.46 17.43
C LEU A 558 10.46 10.44 16.48
N GLU A 559 11.17 11.56 16.27
CA GLU A 559 12.37 11.67 15.40
C GLU A 559 13.71 11.62 16.16
N THR A 560 13.72 11.95 17.45
CA THR A 560 14.95 12.15 18.25
C THR A 560 14.98 11.31 19.53
N GLY A 561 13.83 10.95 20.09
CA GLY A 561 13.69 10.34 21.41
C GLY A 561 13.99 11.27 22.59
N LYS A 562 14.28 12.56 22.35
CA LYS A 562 14.46 13.55 23.42
C LYS A 562 13.14 13.81 24.15
N ALA A 563 13.20 13.95 25.47
CA ALA A 563 12.09 14.52 26.23
C ALA A 563 11.86 15.99 25.83
N MET A 564 10.66 16.52 26.11
CA MET A 564 10.43 17.97 26.09
C MET A 564 11.35 18.66 27.11
N ASP A 565 11.84 19.85 26.80
CA ASP A 565 12.78 20.56 27.66
C ASP A 565 12.12 20.97 28.98
N LYS A 566 12.81 20.71 30.10
CA LYS A 566 12.34 21.00 31.48
C LYS A 566 12.40 22.50 31.84
N GLY A 567 12.51 23.37 30.83
CA GLY A 567 12.79 24.80 30.98
C GLY A 567 11.55 25.68 30.93
N ASP A 568 10.54 25.31 30.13
CA ASP A 568 9.23 25.93 30.22
C ASP A 568 8.62 25.57 31.59
N PRO A 569 8.08 26.54 32.35
CA PRO A 569 7.24 26.19 33.49
C PRO A 569 6.03 25.40 32.96
N PRO A 570 5.43 24.51 33.76
CA PRO A 570 4.09 24.04 33.45
C PRO A 570 3.17 25.26 33.45
N VAL A 571 2.83 25.75 32.24
CA VAL A 571 1.59 26.48 32.02
C VAL A 571 0.53 25.67 32.73
N MET A 572 -0.28 26.30 33.58
CA MET A 572 -1.29 25.58 34.36
C MET A 572 -2.27 24.93 33.38
N GLU A 573 -2.05 23.65 33.06
CA GLU A 573 -2.86 22.85 32.15
C GLU A 573 -4.23 22.67 32.80
N THR A 574 -5.10 23.65 32.58
CA THR A 574 -6.54 23.49 32.81
C THR A 574 -7.01 22.33 31.94
N THR A 575 -7.94 21.54 32.47
CA THR A 575 -8.47 20.31 31.84
C THR A 575 -9.22 20.54 30.52
N GLU A 576 -9.15 21.75 29.97
CA GLU A 576 -9.84 22.24 28.78
C GLU A 576 -8.87 22.48 27.61
N GLN A 577 -7.54 22.48 27.82
CA GLN A 577 -6.55 22.73 26.77
C GLN A 577 -5.84 21.45 26.28
N PRO A 578 -5.59 21.29 24.96
CA PRO A 578 -4.82 20.17 24.44
C PRO A 578 -3.39 20.11 24.99
N GLN A 579 -3.00 18.96 25.54
CA GLN A 579 -1.68 18.73 26.12
C GLN A 579 -0.69 18.30 25.04
N ARG A 580 0.46 18.96 24.94
CA ARG A 580 1.47 18.70 23.88
C ARG A 580 1.98 17.24 23.83
N HIS A 581 1.87 16.52 24.95
CA HIS A 581 2.32 15.13 25.12
C HIS A 581 1.25 14.06 24.79
N MET A 582 0.06 14.51 24.39
CA MET A 582 -1.09 13.70 23.97
C MET A 582 -1.31 13.80 22.46
N LEU A 583 -2.01 12.81 21.92
CA LEU A 583 -2.56 12.79 20.57
C LEU A 583 -4.09 12.81 20.66
N TYR A 584 -4.76 13.66 19.88
CA TYR A 584 -6.22 13.76 19.87
C TYR A 584 -6.74 13.37 18.49
N MET A 585 -7.45 12.24 18.43
CA MET A 585 -7.90 11.62 17.18
C MET A 585 -9.43 11.60 17.12
N LYS A 586 -10.01 12.25 16.11
CA LYS A 586 -11.44 12.18 15.79
C LYS A 586 -11.68 11.16 14.69
N ARG A 587 -12.72 10.33 14.84
CA ARG A 587 -13.25 9.44 13.80
C ARG A 587 -14.73 9.72 13.59
N SER A 588 -15.13 9.96 12.33
CA SER A 588 -16.54 10.04 11.98
C SER A 588 -17.19 8.67 11.97
N ARG A 589 -18.53 8.63 11.99
CA ARG A 589 -19.24 7.40 11.61
C ARG A 589 -18.79 6.86 10.24
N TRP A 590 -19.01 5.56 10.04
CA TRP A 590 -18.76 4.91 8.76
C TRP A 590 -19.90 5.17 7.79
N TYR A 591 -19.62 5.85 6.67
CA TYR A 591 -20.59 6.16 5.62
C TYR A 591 -20.57 5.09 4.53
N ASP A 592 -21.72 4.49 4.23
CA ASP A 592 -21.92 3.65 3.05
C ASP A 592 -21.87 4.51 1.77
N VAL A 593 -21.10 4.09 0.75
CA VAL A 593 -21.05 4.79 -0.54
C VAL A 593 -22.09 4.30 -1.56
N PHE A 594 -22.79 3.20 -1.29
CA PHE A 594 -23.97 2.78 -2.04
C PHE A 594 -25.22 3.56 -1.64
N ASP A 595 -25.34 3.93 -0.37
CA ASP A 595 -26.39 4.81 0.14
C ASP A 595 -26.25 6.22 -0.45
N VAL A 596 -27.36 6.76 -0.93
CA VAL A 596 -27.40 8.02 -1.68
C VAL A 596 -27.16 9.23 -0.78
N ASP A 597 -27.72 9.26 0.42
CA ASP A 597 -27.61 10.40 1.31
C ASP A 597 -26.31 10.37 2.11
N GLN A 598 -25.90 9.20 2.61
CA GLN A 598 -24.62 9.03 3.32
C GLN A 598 -23.42 9.42 2.45
N ARG A 599 -23.40 9.06 1.15
CA ARG A 599 -22.31 9.46 0.26
C ARG A 599 -22.32 10.95 -0.09
N LYS A 600 -23.51 11.59 -0.18
CA LYS A 600 -23.65 13.05 -0.38
C LYS A 600 -23.20 13.82 0.86
N GLU A 601 -23.51 13.31 2.04
CA GLU A 601 -23.07 13.82 3.34
C GLU A 601 -21.54 13.74 3.49
N LEU A 602 -20.97 12.54 3.28
CA LEU A 602 -19.53 12.30 3.22
C LEU A 602 -18.82 13.22 2.23
N PHE A 603 -19.34 13.34 1.00
CA PHE A 603 -18.78 14.21 -0.04
C PHE A 603 -18.75 15.67 0.40
N THR A 604 -19.83 16.14 1.04
CA THR A 604 -19.94 17.50 1.58
C THR A 604 -18.95 17.73 2.73
N GLY A 605 -18.78 16.75 3.63
CA GLY A 605 -17.77 16.82 4.70
C GLY A 605 -16.34 16.90 4.17
N ILE A 606 -15.99 16.07 3.18
CA ILE A 606 -14.67 16.12 2.54
C ILE A 606 -14.48 17.46 1.81
N TRP A 607 -15.51 17.98 1.12
CA TRP A 607 -15.45 19.30 0.47
C TRP A 607 -15.21 20.43 1.47
N ARG A 608 -15.85 20.35 2.65
CA ARG A 608 -15.68 21.31 3.75
C ARG A 608 -14.26 21.23 4.36
N VAL A 609 -13.71 20.04 4.58
CA VAL A 609 -12.30 19.86 5.01
C VAL A 609 -11.33 20.39 3.96
N MET A 610 -11.55 20.08 2.67
CA MET A 610 -10.70 20.62 1.59
C MET A 610 -10.78 22.15 1.52
N SER A 611 -11.96 22.73 1.70
CA SER A 611 -12.15 24.19 1.79
C SER A 611 -11.37 24.81 2.95
N TRP A 612 -11.42 24.19 4.13
CA TRP A 612 -10.67 24.63 5.31
C TRP A 612 -9.15 24.51 5.13
N VAL A 613 -8.66 23.37 4.65
CA VAL A 613 -7.23 23.08 4.54
C VAL A 613 -6.54 23.86 3.42
N ILE A 614 -7.28 24.25 2.38
CA ILE A 614 -6.72 24.93 1.20
C ILE A 614 -7.03 26.45 1.19
N ARG A 615 -7.78 26.96 2.18
CA ARG A 615 -8.19 28.38 2.33
C ARG A 615 -7.10 29.43 2.05
N GLU A 616 -5.83 29.15 2.37
CA GLU A 616 -4.70 30.09 2.24
C GLU A 616 -3.91 29.95 0.93
N GLU A 617 -4.19 28.91 0.14
CA GLU A 617 -3.52 28.59 -1.13
C GLU A 617 -4.36 29.02 -2.36
N VAL A 618 -5.41 29.82 -2.13
CA VAL A 618 -6.52 30.11 -3.06
C VAL A 618 -6.44 31.57 -3.54
N PRO A 619 -6.83 31.88 -4.80
CA PRO A 619 -6.91 33.26 -5.28
C PRO A 619 -7.86 34.10 -4.41
N LYS A 620 -7.43 35.29 -4.01
CA LYS A 620 -8.21 36.19 -3.12
C LYS A 620 -9.63 36.46 -3.64
N GLU A 621 -9.77 36.59 -4.96
CA GLU A 621 -11.05 36.77 -5.65
C GLU A 621 -12.09 35.70 -5.29
N GLU A 622 -11.68 34.45 -5.01
CA GLU A 622 -12.61 33.37 -4.62
C GLU A 622 -13.00 33.45 -3.14
N LEU A 623 -12.10 33.92 -2.28
CA LEU A 623 -12.40 34.19 -0.87
C LEU A 623 -13.36 35.38 -0.74
N GLU A 624 -13.10 36.47 -1.46
CA GLU A 624 -13.94 37.67 -1.53
C GLU A 624 -15.36 37.35 -2.06
N LYS A 625 -15.49 36.43 -3.03
CA LYS A 625 -16.80 35.90 -3.49
C LYS A 625 -17.54 35.15 -2.40
N VAL A 626 -16.86 34.24 -1.68
CA VAL A 626 -17.46 33.46 -0.58
C VAL A 626 -17.90 34.38 0.57
N GLU A 627 -17.08 35.38 0.91
CA GLU A 627 -17.43 36.38 1.93
C GLU A 627 -18.61 37.24 1.51
N GLY A 628 -18.65 37.74 0.27
CA GLY A 628 -19.78 38.51 -0.26
C GLY A 628 -21.10 37.74 -0.22
N LEU A 629 -21.09 36.47 -0.63
CA LEU A 629 -22.26 35.59 -0.57
C LEU A 629 -22.71 35.26 0.86
N LYS A 630 -21.77 35.16 1.83
CA LYS A 630 -22.11 35.03 3.25
C LYS A 630 -22.83 36.26 3.79
N HIS A 631 -22.34 37.46 3.47
CA HIS A 631 -22.98 38.72 3.90
C HIS A 631 -24.38 38.89 3.30
N GLN A 632 -24.58 38.51 2.02
CA GLN A 632 -25.90 38.53 1.38
C GLN A 632 -26.91 37.63 2.11
N ARG A 633 -26.56 36.37 2.38
CA ARG A 633 -27.44 35.45 3.12
C ARG A 633 -27.70 35.88 4.56
N MET A 634 -26.75 36.55 5.21
CA MET A 634 -26.95 37.11 6.55
C MET A 634 -27.94 38.29 6.54
N ALA A 635 -27.97 39.10 5.48
CA ALA A 635 -28.98 40.15 5.32
C ALA A 635 -30.38 39.55 5.02
N GLU A 636 -30.47 38.64 4.04
CA GLU A 636 -31.73 37.94 3.68
C GLU A 636 -32.35 37.21 4.88
N GLY A 637 -31.53 36.55 5.71
CA GLY A 637 -31.97 35.89 6.93
C GLY A 637 -32.33 36.83 8.09
N ALA A 638 -31.82 38.07 8.08
CA ALA A 638 -32.16 39.08 9.08
C ALA A 638 -33.49 39.80 8.75
N ASP A 639 -33.74 40.10 7.47
CA ASP A 639 -35.00 40.71 7.04
C ASP A 639 -36.20 39.77 7.33
N HIS A 640 -36.08 38.48 7.02
CA HIS A 640 -37.11 37.48 7.40
C HIS A 640 -37.25 37.25 8.92
N ALA A 641 -36.30 37.70 9.73
CA ALA A 641 -36.42 37.66 11.19
C ALA A 641 -37.15 38.90 11.77
N MET A 642 -37.44 39.92 10.95
CA MET A 642 -38.20 41.11 11.34
C MET A 642 -39.67 41.13 10.86
N GLU A 643 -40.13 40.08 10.18
CA GLU A 643 -41.51 39.93 9.66
C GLU A 643 -42.41 39.02 10.54
N ILE A 644 -42.09 38.84 11.84
CA ILE A 644 -42.81 37.96 12.80
C ILE A 644 -43.35 38.76 14.00
#